data_AF-A0A816DB00-F1
#
_entry.id   AF-A0A816DB00-F1
#
_cell.length_a   1.000
_cell.length_b   1.000
_cell.length_c   1.000
_cell.angle_alpha   90.00
_cell.angle_beta   90.00
_cell.angle_gamma   90.00
#
_symmetry.space_group_name_H-M   'P 1'
#
loop_
_entity.id
_entity.type
_entity.pdbx_description
1 polymer ?
#
loop_
_entity_poly.entity_id
_entity_poly.type
_entity_poly.pdbx_seq_one_letter_code
_entity_poly.pdbx_strand_id
1 'polypeptide(L)'
;MGAIYSLFFRSSTATNNARPSSPPPRQPYSWESPERAAIRKEDFILDKLKDQTIYRLPGSVNGQQFIIQNCDNCSIYVFDYADSIQIDDCTNCRILIGPVRGSIFLRDSINCVLATICQQFRTRDCRDTHVYLACSSQPVIESSHNIKFGCLTLNYKNLAEQYKSAGISPWNNNWSNNHDFTSIPDGKNYSLLDKDDNVFKHLSLPTDPACAFLNVSDNVNQSVTPYTHGELCRDRNEERCLVILFHNANADACARDLITSTRQSNIELVQTKSYRIDDTSVERLFGGDRKYNALVASGPVIGLEFIGANCVSVCQQALRNLLTAKYPNLPHFISQSAAAVAGQLDKFYNFASMQIYSKHEIMNVASSTPADKVTSSDDYRQSSHGDEEEKIVQEFGHLLEKSKQLFNGLRDLPQYGHKQWQPYFGRTFDIYTKLWKFQQQHRVLLDKKYGLKRWQIGEIASKIGQLYYHFYIRTSETNYLNEAFAFYSAMRARAYYSKVNREEKPDLMVKKLRYYARFIVVCLLLKKTKIMRELVRELNRQIDEYVKAYDPDDSLEWQLVLNEISSFIEIDNQLTIDGISTSLSYRLNQSLVPTLPANVEQILSNIQSFSLEEILIIGNYQDQIKFSELTIDMYRMLQAVERQPNEATSSLDDGITTQSPAGHQKDILNLSDNGISNRSNPHKYLLYKPTFSQIYAFTSSAFKELPTNGALLLYISADGYDTHLKSKVDHAYDFGGLKTNNRREDPSENSNSPANTLTKKLLSTSAAATTTTMHKDVHSIFPGDLYPFLRKPLFLIVDSNNSTVFQHMPNLFGQPFVSLLSPVKLPVTFHGKTNFETN
;
A
#
# COMPACT_ATOMS: atom_id res chain seq x y z
N MET A 1 -5.06 -5.83 12.18
CA MET A 1 -5.00 -5.71 10.70
C MET A 1 -4.17 -6.82 10.02
N GLY A 2 -3.96 -8.00 10.64
CA GLY A 2 -3.03 -9.03 10.20
C GLY A 2 -3.63 -10.24 9.47
N ALA A 3 -4.78 -10.80 9.87
CA ALA A 3 -5.19 -12.13 9.37
C ALA A 3 -6.17 -12.09 8.18
N ILE A 4 -7.13 -11.15 8.14
CA ILE A 4 -7.93 -10.90 6.93
C ILE A 4 -6.95 -10.33 5.89
N TYR A 5 -6.13 -9.36 6.29
CA TYR A 5 -5.15 -8.77 5.41
C TYR A 5 -4.13 -9.80 4.87
N SER A 6 -3.60 -10.74 5.66
CA SER A 6 -2.67 -11.77 5.16
C SER A 6 -3.34 -12.77 4.21
N LEU A 7 -4.56 -13.22 4.52
CA LEU A 7 -5.37 -14.08 3.65
C LEU A 7 -5.68 -13.40 2.33
N PHE A 8 -5.91 -12.09 2.32
CA PHE A 8 -6.29 -11.32 1.13
C PHE A 8 -5.09 -10.69 0.37
N PHE A 9 -3.91 -10.53 0.99
CA PHE A 9 -2.82 -9.71 0.46
C PHE A 9 -1.37 -10.30 0.52
N ARG A 10 -1.05 -11.44 1.16
CA ARG A 10 0.33 -11.99 1.02
C ARG A 10 0.58 -12.49 -0.43
N SER A 11 1.74 -12.20 -1.03
CA SER A 11 2.27 -13.03 -2.12
C SER A 11 3.03 -14.18 -1.48
N SER A 12 3.00 -15.38 -2.08
CA SER A 12 3.86 -16.49 -1.64
C SER A 12 5.31 -16.04 -1.62
N THR A 13 5.94 -16.13 -0.46
CA THR A 13 7.40 -16.13 -0.32
C THR A 13 7.81 -17.59 -0.17
N ALA A 14 8.45 -18.14 -1.21
CA ALA A 14 8.95 -19.51 -1.21
C ALA A 14 10.11 -19.66 -0.21
N THR A 15 9.92 -20.46 0.83
CA THR A 15 11.00 -21.00 1.67
C THR A 15 11.59 -22.26 0.99
N ASN A 16 12.91 -22.42 1.10
CA ASN A 16 13.68 -23.54 0.56
C ASN A 16 14.58 -24.07 1.68
N ASN A 17 14.52 -25.38 1.96
CA ASN A 17 15.59 -26.29 2.46
C ASN A 17 14.93 -27.68 2.68
N ALA A 18 15.48 -28.87 2.43
CA ALA A 18 16.85 -29.36 2.21
C ALA A 18 16.87 -30.68 1.37
N ARG A 19 18.06 -31.12 0.92
CA ARG A 19 18.33 -32.37 0.15
C ARG A 19 18.30 -33.64 1.02
N PRO A 20 18.12 -34.87 0.46
CA PRO A 20 19.30 -35.67 0.06
C PRO A 20 19.17 -36.68 -1.14
N SER A 21 20.35 -37.02 -1.68
CA SER A 21 20.78 -38.26 -2.39
C SER A 21 20.46 -38.51 -3.87
N SER A 22 21.49 -38.93 -4.61
CA SER A 22 21.64 -39.05 -6.06
C SER A 22 21.40 -40.46 -6.62
N PRO A 23 20.81 -40.60 -7.83
CA PRO A 23 21.02 -41.75 -8.73
C PRO A 23 21.80 -41.33 -10.03
N PRO A 24 22.27 -42.29 -10.85
CA PRO A 24 23.45 -42.16 -11.73
C PRO A 24 23.16 -41.45 -13.08
N PRO A 25 24.18 -41.13 -13.91
CA PRO A 25 24.10 -40.03 -14.86
C PRO A 25 23.25 -40.36 -16.10
N ARG A 26 22.39 -39.41 -16.50
CA ARG A 26 21.77 -39.36 -17.83
C ARG A 26 22.62 -38.47 -18.75
N GLN A 27 22.83 -38.92 -19.99
CA GLN A 27 23.52 -38.14 -21.02
C GLN A 27 22.71 -36.88 -21.39
N PRO A 28 23.37 -35.73 -21.64
CA PRO A 28 22.68 -34.47 -21.94
C PRO A 28 22.19 -34.40 -23.40
N TYR A 29 20.99 -33.84 -23.58
CA TYR A 29 20.40 -33.52 -24.88
C TYR A 29 20.84 -32.12 -25.36
N SER A 30 20.78 -31.90 -26.67
CA SER A 30 21.39 -30.81 -27.45
C SER A 30 20.86 -29.37 -27.25
N TRP A 31 20.30 -29.04 -26.07
CA TRP A 31 19.89 -27.67 -25.70
C TRP A 31 20.60 -27.12 -24.46
N GLU A 32 21.53 -27.90 -23.88
CA GLU A 32 22.45 -27.41 -22.85
C GLU A 32 23.60 -26.63 -23.50
N SER A 33 23.35 -25.35 -23.81
CA SER A 33 24.42 -24.40 -24.15
C SER A 33 25.18 -23.99 -22.88
N PRO A 34 26.52 -23.82 -22.90
CA PRO A 34 27.33 -23.62 -21.69
C PRO A 34 27.19 -22.28 -20.95
N GLU A 35 26.27 -21.38 -21.34
CA GLU A 35 26.33 -19.95 -20.94
C GLU A 35 25.22 -19.44 -20.01
N ARG A 36 24.38 -20.31 -19.44
CA ARG A 36 23.59 -19.94 -18.25
C ARG A 36 24.17 -20.63 -17.03
N ALA A 37 25.16 -19.99 -16.41
CA ALA A 37 25.45 -20.25 -15.01
C ALA A 37 24.12 -20.19 -14.25
N ALA A 38 23.78 -21.26 -13.51
CA ALA A 38 22.56 -21.31 -12.74
C ALA A 38 22.52 -20.11 -11.79
N ILE A 39 21.59 -19.18 -12.02
CA ILE A 39 21.38 -17.99 -11.18
C ILE A 39 20.96 -18.48 -9.80
N ARG A 40 21.85 -18.39 -8.81
CA ARG A 40 21.59 -18.81 -7.43
C ARG A 40 21.09 -17.61 -6.64
N LYS A 41 20.09 -17.80 -5.78
CA LYS A 41 19.53 -16.71 -4.95
C LYS A 41 20.61 -16.10 -4.05
N GLU A 42 21.55 -16.93 -3.62
CA GLU A 42 22.65 -16.57 -2.72
C GLU A 42 23.62 -15.57 -3.36
N ASP A 43 23.72 -15.52 -4.70
CA ASP A 43 24.66 -14.62 -5.40
C ASP A 43 24.22 -13.14 -5.31
N PHE A 44 22.95 -12.90 -5.00
CA PHE A 44 22.30 -11.58 -4.91
C PHE A 44 22.01 -11.14 -3.46
N ILE A 45 22.58 -11.85 -2.48
CA ILE A 45 22.44 -11.53 -1.06
C ILE A 45 23.85 -11.32 -0.48
N LEU A 46 24.07 -10.14 0.10
CA LEU A 46 25.22 -9.87 0.96
C LEU A 46 24.72 -9.88 2.41
N ASP A 47 25.02 -10.95 3.15
CA ASP A 47 24.57 -11.14 4.53
C ASP A 47 25.76 -11.32 5.48
N LYS A 48 25.70 -10.69 6.65
CA LYS A 48 26.64 -10.90 7.78
C LYS A 48 28.11 -10.66 7.42
N LEU A 49 28.35 -9.68 6.54
CA LEU A 49 29.71 -9.29 6.18
C LEU A 49 30.27 -8.31 7.22
N LYS A 50 31.55 -8.46 7.51
CA LYS A 50 32.25 -7.58 8.45
C LYS A 50 33.65 -7.24 7.96
N ASP A 51 34.02 -5.97 8.07
CA ASP A 51 35.36 -5.45 7.70
C ASP A 51 35.78 -5.80 6.27
N GLN A 52 34.81 -5.84 5.35
CA GLN A 52 35.02 -6.32 3.97
C GLN A 52 34.72 -5.25 2.94
N THR A 53 35.41 -5.35 1.80
CA THR A 53 35.10 -4.58 0.60
C THR A 53 34.57 -5.52 -0.49
N ILE A 54 33.38 -5.22 -1.02
CA ILE A 54 32.67 -6.08 -1.95
C ILE A 54 32.36 -5.33 -3.24
N TYR A 55 32.58 -6.00 -4.36
CA TYR A 55 32.29 -5.49 -5.70
C TYR A 55 31.27 -6.38 -6.42
N ARG A 56 30.33 -5.74 -7.11
CA ARG A 56 29.49 -6.34 -8.17
C ARG A 56 29.71 -5.51 -9.43
N LEU A 57 30.37 -6.11 -10.42
CA LEU A 57 30.75 -5.46 -11.67
C LEU A 57 29.56 -5.37 -12.65
N PRO A 58 29.62 -4.52 -13.69
CA PRO A 58 28.58 -4.46 -14.71
C PRO A 58 28.22 -5.84 -15.29
N GLY A 59 26.93 -6.14 -15.38
CA GLY A 59 26.40 -7.42 -15.84
C GLY A 59 26.25 -8.51 -14.77
N SER A 60 26.77 -8.30 -13.55
CA SER A 60 26.69 -9.29 -12.47
C SER A 60 25.35 -9.31 -11.73
N VAL A 61 24.59 -8.21 -11.74
CA VAL A 61 23.25 -8.14 -11.13
C VAL A 61 22.17 -8.22 -12.21
N ASN A 62 22.39 -7.55 -13.34
CA ASN A 62 21.56 -7.59 -14.55
C ASN A 62 20.05 -7.50 -14.29
N GLY A 63 19.64 -6.52 -13.48
CA GLY A 63 18.23 -6.25 -13.21
C GLY A 63 17.55 -7.23 -12.26
N GLN A 64 18.29 -8.07 -11.54
CA GLN A 64 17.73 -8.87 -10.44
C GLN A 64 17.49 -8.03 -9.18
N GLN A 65 16.75 -8.59 -8.24
CA GLN A 65 16.64 -8.03 -6.88
C GLN A 65 17.91 -8.31 -6.10
N PHE A 66 18.33 -7.39 -5.24
CA PHE A 66 19.56 -7.51 -4.47
C PHE A 66 19.31 -7.16 -2.99
N ILE A 67 19.91 -7.91 -2.07
CA ILE A 67 19.73 -7.71 -0.62
C ILE A 67 21.09 -7.49 0.02
N ILE A 68 21.19 -6.48 0.88
CA ILE A 68 22.35 -6.21 1.74
C ILE A 68 21.82 -6.20 3.16
N GLN A 69 22.28 -7.10 4.03
CA GLN A 69 21.75 -7.19 5.38
C GLN A 69 22.82 -7.59 6.40
N ASN A 70 22.65 -7.13 7.64
CA ASN A 70 23.51 -7.49 8.77
C ASN A 70 25.01 -7.20 8.54
N CYS A 71 25.34 -6.15 7.78
CA CYS A 71 26.74 -5.83 7.45
C CYS A 71 27.32 -4.79 8.43
N ASP A 72 28.55 -5.00 8.89
CA ASP A 72 29.25 -4.11 9.83
C ASP A 72 30.59 -3.64 9.22
N ASN A 73 30.82 -2.33 9.16
CA ASN A 73 32.06 -1.73 8.67
C ASN A 73 32.49 -2.22 7.27
N CYS A 74 31.54 -2.31 6.34
CA CYS A 74 31.80 -2.80 4.98
C CYS A 74 31.74 -1.69 3.92
N SER A 75 32.56 -1.83 2.87
CA SER A 75 32.49 -1.00 1.65
C SER A 75 31.89 -1.82 0.50
N ILE A 76 30.69 -1.48 0.05
CA ILE A 76 29.92 -2.28 -0.91
C ILE A 76 29.68 -1.45 -2.18
N TYR A 77 30.16 -1.94 -3.31
CA TYR A 77 30.02 -1.27 -4.60
C TYR A 77 29.29 -2.18 -5.59
N VAL A 78 28.10 -1.75 -6.01
CA VAL A 78 27.27 -2.44 -7.00
C VAL A 78 27.22 -1.59 -8.26
N PHE A 79 28.15 -1.85 -9.19
CA PHE A 79 28.28 -1.15 -10.48
C PHE A 79 27.38 -1.75 -11.55
N ASP A 80 26.13 -2.03 -11.20
CA ASP A 80 25.14 -2.59 -12.12
C ASP A 80 23.73 -2.12 -11.80
N TYR A 81 22.81 -2.32 -12.76
CA TYR A 81 21.40 -2.00 -12.53
C TYR A 81 20.68 -3.16 -11.83
N ALA A 82 19.70 -2.82 -10.99
CA ALA A 82 18.89 -3.78 -10.23
C ALA A 82 17.40 -3.48 -10.39
N ASP A 83 16.55 -4.47 -10.09
CA ASP A 83 15.10 -4.25 -10.03
C ASP A 83 14.71 -3.52 -8.75
N SER A 84 15.11 -4.04 -7.60
CA SER A 84 14.89 -3.45 -6.27
C SER A 84 15.99 -3.87 -5.31
N ILE A 85 16.26 -3.02 -4.31
CA ILE A 85 17.30 -3.29 -3.29
C ILE A 85 16.78 -3.03 -1.88
N GLN A 86 17.03 -4.00 -0.99
CA GLN A 86 16.81 -3.87 0.45
C GLN A 86 18.15 -3.79 1.17
N ILE A 87 18.28 -2.84 2.08
CA ILE A 87 19.48 -2.62 2.89
C ILE A 87 19.03 -2.58 4.35
N ASP A 88 19.31 -3.64 5.10
CA ASP A 88 18.79 -3.85 6.45
C ASP A 88 19.91 -4.04 7.47
N ASP A 89 19.75 -3.54 8.69
CA ASP A 89 20.64 -3.85 9.81
C ASP A 89 22.14 -3.60 9.51
N CYS A 90 22.44 -2.55 8.75
CA CYS A 90 23.81 -2.22 8.35
C CYS A 90 24.40 -1.12 9.23
N THR A 91 25.61 -1.34 9.76
CA THR A 91 26.29 -0.38 10.65
C THR A 91 27.66 0.00 10.09
N ASN A 92 27.99 1.29 10.09
CA ASN A 92 29.27 1.81 9.59
C ASN A 92 29.58 1.47 8.11
N CYS A 93 28.57 1.17 7.29
CA CYS A 93 28.79 0.75 5.90
C CYS A 93 28.90 1.94 4.93
N ARG A 94 29.64 1.75 3.83
CA ARG A 94 29.79 2.69 2.71
C ARG A 94 29.33 1.99 1.44
N ILE A 95 28.20 2.43 0.88
CA ILE A 95 27.46 1.67 -0.12
C ILE A 95 27.26 2.54 -1.36
N LEU A 96 27.73 2.09 -2.51
CA LEU A 96 27.48 2.70 -3.82
C LEU A 96 26.72 1.71 -4.68
N ILE A 97 25.60 2.16 -5.26
CA ILE A 97 24.73 1.32 -6.08
C ILE A 97 24.41 2.04 -7.38
N GLY A 98 24.46 1.31 -8.49
CA GLY A 98 23.98 1.75 -9.79
C GLY A 98 22.45 1.94 -9.84
N PRO A 99 21.90 2.16 -11.05
CA PRO A 99 20.47 2.42 -11.25
C PRO A 99 19.54 1.30 -10.77
N VAL A 100 18.58 1.62 -9.90
CA VAL A 100 17.56 0.69 -9.38
C VAL A 100 16.19 1.04 -9.96
N ARG A 101 15.67 0.19 -10.84
CA ARG A 101 14.40 0.39 -11.57
C ARG A 101 13.24 0.76 -10.65
N GLY A 102 13.12 0.04 -9.53
CA GLY A 102 12.07 0.21 -8.54
C GLY A 102 12.55 0.98 -7.31
N SER A 103 12.44 0.33 -6.16
CA SER A 103 12.69 0.94 -4.86
C SER A 103 14.02 0.52 -4.26
N ILE A 104 14.65 1.47 -3.58
CA ILE A 104 15.62 1.21 -2.52
C ILE A 104 14.94 1.43 -1.18
N PHE A 105 15.07 0.44 -0.29
CA PHE A 105 14.60 0.54 1.09
C PHE A 105 15.76 0.34 2.06
N LEU A 106 16.15 1.40 2.76
CA LEU A 106 17.13 1.38 3.84
C LEU A 106 16.42 1.27 5.19
N ARG A 107 16.72 0.25 5.98
CA ARG A 107 16.08 -0.02 7.28
C ARG A 107 17.11 -0.30 8.36
N ASP A 108 16.78 0.09 9.59
CA ASP A 108 17.49 -0.34 10.81
C ASP A 108 19.02 -0.13 10.73
N SER A 109 19.46 0.92 10.00
CA SER A 109 20.86 1.13 9.63
C SER A 109 21.46 2.38 10.29
N ILE A 110 22.71 2.29 10.73
CA ILE A 110 23.35 3.32 11.56
C ILE A 110 24.72 3.72 11.00
N ASN A 111 24.99 5.02 10.93
CA ASN A 111 26.28 5.58 10.50
C ASN A 111 26.70 5.10 9.09
N CYS A 112 25.74 5.01 8.18
CA CYS A 112 25.96 4.55 6.82
C CYS A 112 26.12 5.71 5.83
N VAL A 113 26.77 5.44 4.71
CA VAL A 113 26.78 6.34 3.54
C VAL A 113 26.23 5.55 2.36
N LEU A 114 25.22 6.09 1.69
CA LEU A 114 24.57 5.45 0.54
C LEU A 114 24.59 6.40 -0.65
N ALA A 115 25.22 5.99 -1.74
CA ALA A 115 25.20 6.69 -3.02
C ALA A 115 24.42 5.86 -4.04
N THR A 116 23.30 6.38 -4.55
CA THR A 116 22.42 5.57 -5.38
C THR A 116 21.45 6.35 -6.28
N ILE A 117 20.93 5.62 -7.25
CA ILE A 117 19.99 6.07 -8.27
C ILE A 117 18.77 5.15 -8.21
N CYS A 118 17.57 5.70 -8.03
CA CYS A 118 16.37 4.86 -7.93
C CYS A 118 15.10 5.58 -8.39
N GLN A 119 14.04 4.80 -8.65
CA GLN A 119 12.72 5.38 -8.87
C GLN A 119 12.08 5.83 -7.55
N GLN A 120 12.18 5.01 -6.50
CA GLN A 120 11.66 5.30 -5.17
C GLN A 120 12.73 5.08 -4.09
N PHE A 121 12.88 6.05 -3.20
CA PHE A 121 13.75 5.94 -2.04
C PHE A 121 12.91 5.94 -0.77
N ARG A 122 13.13 4.95 0.10
CA ARG A 122 12.49 4.85 1.41
C ARG A 122 13.55 4.58 2.47
N THR A 123 13.44 5.28 3.60
CA THR A 123 14.25 5.01 4.78
C THR A 123 13.36 4.86 6.01
N ARG A 124 13.63 3.86 6.85
CA ARG A 124 12.93 3.62 8.11
C ARG A 124 13.90 3.26 9.22
N ASP A 125 13.69 3.76 10.43
CA ASP A 125 14.47 3.37 11.62
C ASP A 125 16.00 3.54 11.46
N CYS A 126 16.45 4.52 10.66
CA CYS A 126 17.87 4.75 10.38
C CYS A 126 18.43 5.95 11.15
N ARG A 127 19.75 5.96 11.39
CA ARG A 127 20.41 7.04 12.14
C ARG A 127 21.75 7.45 11.53
N ASP A 128 22.06 8.75 11.59
CA ASP A 128 23.37 9.32 11.26
C ASP A 128 23.86 8.92 9.85
N THR A 129 22.96 8.98 8.85
CA THR A 129 23.21 8.42 7.52
C THR A 129 23.32 9.53 6.46
N HIS A 130 24.33 9.44 5.59
CA HIS A 130 24.47 10.32 4.42
C HIS A 130 23.95 9.60 3.17
N VAL A 131 23.11 10.28 2.38
CA VAL A 131 22.47 9.73 1.17
C VAL A 131 22.72 10.64 -0.02
N TYR A 132 23.59 10.22 -0.94
CA TYR A 132 23.77 10.87 -2.24
C TYR A 132 22.81 10.25 -3.24
N LEU A 133 21.81 11.03 -3.67
CA LEU A 133 20.63 10.46 -4.30
C LEU A 133 20.36 11.07 -5.68
N ALA A 134 19.96 10.21 -6.61
CA ALA A 134 19.18 10.59 -7.78
C ALA A 134 17.84 9.82 -7.74
N CYS A 135 16.74 10.50 -7.40
CA CYS A 135 15.44 9.86 -7.19
C CYS A 135 14.36 10.42 -8.10
N SER A 136 13.68 9.55 -8.87
CA SER A 136 12.62 9.98 -9.80
C SER A 136 11.35 10.47 -9.11
N SER A 137 11.07 9.97 -7.90
CA SER A 137 9.94 10.36 -7.06
C SER A 137 10.40 11.05 -5.77
N GLN A 138 9.44 11.51 -4.97
CA GLN A 138 9.71 12.13 -3.67
C GLN A 138 10.34 11.10 -2.71
N PRO A 139 11.57 11.33 -2.18
CA PRO A 139 12.15 10.43 -1.19
C PRO A 139 11.38 10.47 0.13
N VAL A 140 11.28 9.34 0.81
CA VAL A 140 10.49 9.16 2.03
C VAL A 140 11.35 8.79 3.22
N ILE A 141 11.07 9.42 4.36
CA ILE A 141 11.71 9.21 5.67
C ILE A 141 10.65 8.86 6.71
N GLU A 142 10.92 7.84 7.52
CA GLU A 142 10.06 7.41 8.63
C GLU A 142 10.93 6.95 9.82
N SER A 143 10.58 7.33 11.05
CA SER A 143 11.24 6.94 12.30
C SER A 143 12.77 7.04 12.30
N SER A 144 13.35 7.92 11.48
CA SER A 144 14.79 8.03 11.25
C SER A 144 15.31 9.38 11.75
N HIS A 145 16.60 9.48 12.06
CA HIS A 145 17.18 10.70 12.65
C HIS A 145 18.55 11.05 12.04
N ASN A 146 18.80 12.35 11.85
CA ASN A 146 20.04 12.89 11.29
C ASN A 146 20.39 12.26 9.91
N ILE A 147 19.42 12.28 9.00
CA ILE A 147 19.62 11.81 7.62
C ILE A 147 20.04 13.00 6.75
N LYS A 148 21.17 12.90 6.05
CA LYS A 148 21.67 14.01 5.22
C LYS A 148 21.57 13.65 3.75
N PHE A 149 20.88 14.45 2.95
CA PHE A 149 20.72 14.22 1.51
C PHE A 149 21.64 15.12 0.70
N GLY A 150 22.27 14.57 -0.33
CA GLY A 150 23.04 15.31 -1.34
C GLY A 150 22.64 14.90 -2.75
N CYS A 151 22.83 15.80 -3.72
CA CYS A 151 22.66 15.43 -5.13
C CYS A 151 23.77 14.45 -5.53
N LEU A 152 23.42 13.31 -6.12
CA LEU A 152 24.43 12.38 -6.61
C LEU A 152 25.17 12.94 -7.83
N THR A 153 26.49 13.06 -7.74
CA THR A 153 27.39 13.26 -8.88
C THR A 153 28.21 12.00 -9.09
N LEU A 154 27.91 11.26 -10.16
CA LEU A 154 28.53 9.98 -10.43
C LEU A 154 28.62 9.72 -11.93
N ASN A 155 29.79 9.26 -12.35
CA ASN A 155 30.02 8.71 -13.66
C ASN A 155 30.94 7.48 -13.55
N TYR A 156 30.59 6.43 -14.29
CA TYR A 156 31.46 5.29 -14.53
C TYR A 156 31.04 4.62 -15.86
N LYS A 157 31.93 3.82 -16.43
CA LYS A 157 31.68 3.10 -17.68
C LYS A 157 30.41 2.24 -17.56
N ASN A 158 29.53 2.30 -18.57
CA ASN A 158 28.22 1.64 -18.61
C ASN A 158 27.10 2.27 -17.76
N LEU A 159 27.35 3.30 -16.93
CA LEU A 159 26.30 3.92 -16.12
C LEU A 159 25.13 4.46 -16.98
N ALA A 160 25.42 5.17 -18.08
CA ALA A 160 24.39 5.71 -18.97
C ALA A 160 23.53 4.62 -19.63
N GLU A 161 24.13 3.47 -19.98
CA GLU A 161 23.39 2.31 -20.50
C GLU A 161 22.55 1.66 -19.41
N GLN A 162 23.06 1.59 -18.18
CA GLN A 162 22.33 1.07 -17.02
C GLN A 162 21.12 1.94 -16.65
N TYR A 163 21.20 3.28 -16.79
CA TYR A 163 20.02 4.17 -16.68
C TYR A 163 18.92 3.76 -17.67
N LYS A 164 19.32 3.48 -18.93
CA LYS A 164 18.41 3.04 -19.98
C LYS A 164 17.81 1.66 -19.67
N SER A 165 18.60 0.70 -19.20
CA SER A 165 18.12 -0.64 -18.79
C SER A 165 17.17 -0.59 -17.59
N ALA A 166 17.43 0.32 -16.64
CA ALA A 166 16.56 0.56 -15.49
C ALA A 166 15.27 1.31 -15.86
N GLY A 167 15.21 1.97 -17.02
CA GLY A 167 14.06 2.78 -17.44
C GLY A 167 13.94 4.10 -16.68
N ILE A 168 15.06 4.63 -16.17
CA ILE A 168 15.10 5.86 -15.37
C ILE A 168 15.66 6.99 -16.23
N SER A 169 15.03 8.16 -16.19
CA SER A 169 15.57 9.36 -16.84
C SER A 169 16.56 10.07 -15.90
N PRO A 170 17.79 10.38 -16.33
CA PRO A 170 18.73 11.16 -15.53
C PRO A 170 18.25 12.60 -15.31
N TRP A 171 17.25 13.05 -16.08
CA TRP A 171 16.62 14.37 -15.98
C TRP A 171 15.47 14.41 -14.96
N ASN A 172 15.20 13.33 -14.23
CA ASN A 172 14.19 13.28 -13.18
C ASN A 172 14.85 13.01 -11.84
N ASN A 173 15.14 14.08 -11.09
CA ASN A 173 15.80 13.98 -9.79
C ASN A 173 15.14 14.90 -8.74
N ASN A 174 14.58 14.32 -7.68
CA ASN A 174 13.89 15.01 -6.59
C ASN A 174 14.61 14.80 -5.23
N TRP A 175 15.92 14.54 -5.25
CA TRP A 175 16.73 14.18 -4.08
C TRP A 175 16.58 15.09 -2.85
N SER A 176 16.24 16.37 -3.05
CA SER A 176 16.13 17.36 -1.97
C SER A 176 14.73 17.53 -1.40
N ASN A 177 13.68 17.15 -2.16
CA ASN A 177 12.28 17.33 -1.75
C ASN A 177 11.84 16.12 -0.93
N ASN A 178 12.36 15.99 0.30
CA ASN A 178 12.13 14.80 1.13
C ASN A 178 10.83 14.93 1.94
N HIS A 179 10.06 13.85 2.04
CA HIS A 179 8.89 13.76 2.90
C HIS A 179 9.20 12.96 4.17
N ASP A 180 8.97 13.56 5.34
CA ASP A 180 9.21 12.96 6.65
C ASP A 180 7.89 12.66 7.37
N PHE A 181 7.51 11.38 7.43
CA PHE A 181 6.29 10.89 8.07
C PHE A 181 6.30 11.04 9.59
N THR A 182 7.48 11.19 10.19
CA THR A 182 7.70 11.24 11.64
C THR A 182 8.41 12.54 12.04
N SER A 183 8.05 13.63 11.36
CA SER A 183 8.63 14.94 11.61
C SER A 183 8.44 15.36 13.08
N ILE A 184 9.49 15.93 13.66
CA ILE A 184 9.49 16.41 15.05
C ILE A 184 8.95 17.85 15.11
N PRO A 185 8.26 18.26 16.20
CA PRO A 185 7.64 19.60 16.30
C PRO A 185 8.61 20.77 16.14
N ASP A 186 9.87 20.62 16.54
CA ASP A 186 10.89 21.70 16.60
C ASP A 186 12.10 21.46 15.68
N GLY A 187 11.96 20.68 14.62
CA GLY A 187 13.07 20.43 13.70
C GLY A 187 12.75 19.53 12.52
N LYS A 188 13.79 19.19 11.75
CA LYS A 188 13.72 18.18 10.70
C LYS A 188 14.60 17.02 11.09
N ASN A 189 14.13 15.79 10.85
CA ASN A 189 14.97 14.60 11.02
C ASN A 189 16.03 14.44 9.91
N TYR A 190 15.99 15.33 8.92
CA TYR A 190 16.92 15.36 7.80
C TYR A 190 17.42 16.77 7.51
N SER A 191 18.59 16.85 6.87
CA SER A 191 19.14 18.08 6.32
C SER A 191 19.66 17.84 4.91
N LEU A 192 19.95 18.93 4.19
CA LEU A 192 20.58 18.88 2.88
C LEU A 192 22.08 19.15 3.03
N LEU A 193 22.89 18.48 2.24
CA LEU A 193 24.32 18.68 2.14
C LEU A 193 24.63 19.88 1.25
N ASP A 194 25.68 20.62 1.61
CA ASP A 194 26.14 21.77 0.84
C ASP A 194 26.79 21.36 -0.48
N LYS A 195 26.91 22.33 -1.41
CA LYS A 195 27.44 22.09 -2.77
C LYS A 195 28.87 21.55 -2.82
N ASP A 196 29.65 21.77 -1.77
CA ASP A 196 31.02 21.28 -1.70
C ASP A 196 31.09 19.85 -1.15
N ASP A 197 30.01 19.31 -0.60
CA ASP A 197 29.96 17.96 -0.04
C ASP A 197 29.61 16.92 -1.12
N ASN A 198 30.65 16.34 -1.73
CA ASN A 198 30.53 15.35 -2.80
C ASN A 198 30.57 13.91 -2.28
N VAL A 199 30.15 12.98 -3.14
CA VAL A 199 30.01 11.56 -2.82
C VAL A 199 31.31 10.93 -2.26
N PHE A 200 32.47 11.28 -2.80
CA PHE A 200 33.76 10.69 -2.41
C PHE A 200 34.45 11.39 -1.22
N LYS A 201 33.82 12.39 -0.59
CA LYS A 201 34.22 12.83 0.75
C LYS A 201 33.90 11.79 1.82
N HIS A 202 32.84 11.01 1.60
CA HIS A 202 32.33 10.05 2.58
C HIS A 202 32.42 8.60 2.10
N LEU A 203 32.52 8.36 0.78
CA LEU A 203 32.89 7.06 0.21
C LEU A 203 34.33 7.05 -0.29
N SER A 204 35.04 5.94 -0.13
CA SER A 204 36.32 5.74 -0.80
C SER A 204 36.10 5.38 -2.28
N LEU A 205 37.01 5.79 -3.15
CA LEU A 205 37.06 5.29 -4.52
C LEU A 205 37.39 3.79 -4.51
N PRO A 206 36.85 2.99 -5.46
CA PRO A 206 37.25 1.59 -5.64
C PRO A 206 38.76 1.47 -5.85
N THR A 207 39.43 0.67 -5.02
CA THR A 207 40.88 0.43 -5.10
C THR A 207 41.24 -0.88 -5.80
N ASP A 208 40.25 -1.76 -6.01
CA ASP A 208 40.46 -3.04 -6.70
C ASP A 208 40.88 -2.81 -8.17
N PRO A 209 42.02 -3.37 -8.63
CA PRO A 209 42.46 -3.28 -10.02
C PRO A 209 41.42 -3.75 -11.03
N ALA A 210 40.55 -4.70 -10.66
CA ALA A 210 39.44 -5.16 -11.49
C ALA A 210 38.40 -4.07 -11.74
N CYS A 211 38.35 -3.02 -10.92
CA CYS A 211 37.46 -1.86 -11.09
C CYS A 211 38.10 -0.72 -11.89
N ALA A 212 39.40 -0.77 -12.21
CA ALA A 212 40.09 0.34 -12.87
C ALA A 212 39.46 0.74 -14.21
N PHE A 213 38.92 -0.22 -14.96
CA PHE A 213 38.26 0.03 -16.26
C PHE A 213 36.97 0.86 -16.14
N LEU A 214 36.39 0.97 -14.94
CA LEU A 214 35.14 1.70 -14.71
C LEU A 214 35.36 3.22 -14.77
N ASN A 215 36.57 3.72 -14.53
CA ASN A 215 36.89 5.16 -14.50
C ASN A 215 35.88 5.95 -13.67
N VAL A 216 35.66 5.52 -12.42
CA VAL A 216 34.68 6.13 -11.52
C VAL A 216 35.08 7.58 -11.20
N SER A 217 34.14 8.50 -11.34
CA SER A 217 34.36 9.94 -11.20
C SER A 217 33.14 10.62 -10.58
N ASP A 218 33.37 11.60 -9.71
CA ASP A 218 32.36 12.52 -9.16
C ASP A 218 32.35 13.88 -9.87
N ASN A 219 33.09 14.02 -10.97
CA ASN A 219 33.18 15.28 -11.69
C ASN A 219 31.79 15.71 -12.20
N VAL A 220 31.34 16.86 -11.73
CA VAL A 220 30.02 17.42 -12.02
C VAL A 220 29.74 17.55 -13.52
N ASN A 221 30.76 17.83 -14.34
CA ASN A 221 30.61 17.98 -15.78
C ASN A 221 30.55 16.64 -16.53
N GLN A 222 30.99 15.55 -15.89
CA GLN A 222 30.97 14.19 -16.46
C GLN A 222 29.80 13.35 -15.93
N SER A 223 29.15 13.80 -14.85
CA SER A 223 28.05 13.08 -14.19
C SER A 223 26.90 12.79 -15.17
N VAL A 224 26.40 11.55 -15.14
CA VAL A 224 25.25 11.16 -15.97
C VAL A 224 23.99 11.90 -15.51
N THR A 225 23.77 12.00 -14.19
CA THR A 225 22.73 12.87 -13.62
C THR A 225 23.28 14.29 -13.47
N PRO A 226 22.61 15.32 -14.02
CA PRO A 226 23.01 16.70 -13.79
C PRO A 226 22.94 17.04 -12.30
N TYR A 227 23.97 17.70 -11.80
CA TYR A 227 23.94 18.26 -10.45
C TYR A 227 22.90 19.39 -10.36
N THR A 228 21.97 19.27 -9.42
CA THR A 228 20.91 20.25 -9.16
C THR A 228 21.00 20.72 -7.71
N HIS A 229 20.69 21.99 -7.46
CA HIS A 229 20.66 22.55 -6.10
C HIS A 229 19.34 22.27 -5.35
N GLY A 230 18.27 21.95 -6.08
CA GLY A 230 16.99 21.58 -5.50
C GLY A 230 16.45 22.60 -4.50
N GLU A 231 16.02 22.12 -3.34
CA GLU A 231 15.46 22.95 -2.27
C GLU A 231 16.47 23.89 -1.59
N LEU A 232 17.79 23.73 -1.80
CA LEU A 232 18.79 24.68 -1.27
C LEU A 232 18.58 26.10 -1.83
N CYS A 233 17.98 26.21 -3.01
CA CYS A 233 17.67 27.49 -3.65
C CYS A 233 16.23 27.96 -3.42
N ARG A 234 15.46 27.33 -2.52
CA ARG A 234 14.04 27.62 -2.30
C ARG A 234 13.79 29.05 -1.83
N ASP A 235 14.57 29.51 -0.86
CA ASP A 235 14.37 30.82 -0.21
C ASP A 235 15.19 31.95 -0.83
N ARG A 236 15.93 31.67 -1.92
CA ARG A 236 16.73 32.68 -2.63
C ARG A 236 15.83 33.56 -3.48
N ASN A 237 15.85 34.86 -3.18
CA ASN A 237 15.13 35.88 -3.92
C ASN A 237 15.94 36.37 -5.14
N GLU A 238 16.15 35.48 -6.10
CA GLU A 238 16.89 35.76 -7.33
C GLU A 238 16.03 35.45 -8.57
N GLU A 239 16.42 36.03 -9.70
CA GLU A 239 15.73 35.80 -10.97
C GLU A 239 15.89 34.33 -11.41
N ARG A 240 14.82 33.77 -11.97
CA ARG A 240 14.79 32.40 -12.47
C ARG A 240 14.60 32.38 -13.98
N CYS A 241 14.91 31.26 -14.63
CA CYS A 241 14.63 31.03 -16.04
C CYS A 241 14.18 29.59 -16.27
N LEU A 242 13.11 29.41 -17.06
CA LEU A 242 12.70 28.11 -17.56
C LEU A 242 13.20 27.93 -18.99
N VAL A 243 13.90 26.83 -19.25
CA VAL A 243 14.25 26.36 -20.59
C VAL A 243 13.64 24.99 -20.81
N ILE A 244 12.93 24.80 -21.93
CA ILE A 244 12.38 23.50 -22.34
C ILE A 244 12.97 23.16 -23.70
N LEU A 245 13.66 22.03 -23.77
CA LEU A 245 14.15 21.46 -25.03
C LEU A 245 13.20 20.35 -25.46
N PHE A 246 12.71 20.42 -26.70
CA PHE A 246 11.80 19.41 -27.25
C PHE A 246 12.58 18.20 -27.75
N HIS A 247 11.89 17.06 -27.88
CA HIS A 247 12.52 15.81 -28.27
C HIS A 247 13.22 15.93 -29.63
N ASN A 248 14.53 15.73 -29.61
CA ASN A 248 15.43 15.79 -30.75
C ASN A 248 16.73 15.03 -30.42
N ALA A 249 17.45 14.52 -31.42
CA ALA A 249 18.72 13.81 -31.24
C ALA A 249 19.78 14.62 -30.46
N ASN A 250 19.73 15.96 -30.55
CA ASN A 250 20.67 16.86 -29.91
C ASN A 250 20.19 17.45 -28.58
N ALA A 251 18.96 17.15 -28.13
CA ALA A 251 18.37 17.80 -26.95
C ALA A 251 19.16 17.55 -25.66
N ASP A 252 19.59 16.29 -25.42
CA ASP A 252 20.38 15.92 -24.24
C ASP A 252 21.74 16.62 -24.23
N ALA A 253 22.45 16.59 -25.35
CA ALA A 253 23.76 17.23 -25.48
C ALA A 253 23.67 18.76 -25.34
N CYS A 254 22.64 19.38 -25.93
CA CYS A 254 22.39 20.81 -25.77
C CYS A 254 22.03 21.18 -24.32
N ALA A 255 21.23 20.37 -23.62
CA ALA A 255 20.94 20.60 -22.20
C ALA A 255 22.22 20.60 -21.35
N ARG A 256 23.10 19.61 -21.55
CA ARG A 256 24.38 19.49 -20.82
C ARG A 256 25.33 20.65 -21.12
N ASP A 257 25.46 21.03 -22.39
CA ASP A 257 26.28 22.17 -22.79
C ASP A 257 25.71 23.47 -22.21
N LEU A 258 24.39 23.66 -22.23
CA LEU A 258 23.73 24.83 -21.66
C LEU A 258 24.00 24.94 -20.16
N ILE A 259 23.85 23.85 -19.41
CA ILE A 259 24.17 23.80 -17.97
C ILE A 259 25.64 24.18 -17.72
N THR A 260 26.55 23.69 -18.56
CA THR A 260 27.98 24.00 -18.43
C THR A 260 28.26 25.47 -18.73
N SER A 261 27.69 26.03 -19.80
CA SER A 261 27.85 27.44 -20.18
C SER A 261 27.24 28.40 -19.16
N THR A 262 26.05 28.10 -18.63
CA THR A 262 25.39 28.98 -17.64
C THR A 262 26.12 28.95 -16.30
N ARG A 263 26.67 27.79 -15.89
CA ARG A 263 27.50 27.68 -14.68
C ARG A 263 28.74 28.58 -14.73
N GLN A 264 29.38 28.73 -15.89
CA GLN A 264 30.51 29.65 -16.08
C GLN A 264 30.13 31.13 -15.88
N SER A 265 28.83 31.45 -16.00
CA SER A 265 28.26 32.78 -15.77
C SER A 265 27.59 32.91 -14.39
N ASN A 266 27.94 32.04 -13.43
CA ASN A 266 27.40 32.04 -12.07
C ASN A 266 25.88 31.87 -11.99
N ILE A 267 25.29 31.16 -12.96
CA ILE A 267 23.89 30.74 -12.96
C ILE A 267 23.84 29.27 -12.52
N GLU A 268 23.00 28.97 -11.54
CA GLU A 268 22.89 27.63 -10.95
C GLU A 268 21.66 26.90 -11.48
N LEU A 269 21.77 25.57 -11.59
CA LEU A 269 20.68 24.70 -11.99
C LEU A 269 19.88 24.27 -10.75
N VAL A 270 18.61 24.67 -10.66
CA VAL A 270 17.73 24.37 -9.53
C VAL A 270 17.18 22.97 -9.63
N GLN A 271 16.54 22.63 -10.74
CA GLN A 271 15.94 21.33 -10.96
C GLN A 271 15.77 21.04 -12.45
N THR A 272 15.54 19.76 -12.76
CA THR A 272 15.29 19.26 -14.11
C THR A 272 14.06 18.36 -14.11
N LYS A 273 13.41 18.27 -15.28
CA LYS A 273 12.34 17.30 -15.48
C LYS A 273 12.32 16.79 -16.92
N SER A 274 11.99 15.52 -17.10
CA SER A 274 11.65 14.97 -18.41
C SER A 274 10.38 14.15 -18.38
N TYR A 275 9.42 14.54 -19.22
CA TYR A 275 8.13 13.86 -19.38
C TYR A 275 7.50 14.22 -20.73
N ARG A 276 6.51 13.43 -21.17
CA ARG A 276 5.68 13.74 -22.34
C ARG A 276 4.55 14.69 -21.93
N ILE A 277 4.55 15.91 -22.45
CA ILE A 277 3.42 16.84 -22.34
C ILE A 277 2.24 16.27 -23.17
N ASP A 278 1.02 16.36 -22.66
CA ASP A 278 -0.21 16.01 -23.38
C ASP A 278 -0.80 17.21 -24.14
N ASP A 279 -1.59 16.93 -25.18
CA ASP A 279 -2.14 17.94 -26.10
C ASP A 279 -2.96 19.02 -25.37
N THR A 280 -3.70 18.63 -24.33
CA THR A 280 -4.50 19.52 -23.48
C THR A 280 -3.66 20.49 -22.64
N SER A 281 -2.38 20.20 -22.40
CA SER A 281 -1.48 21.04 -21.62
C SER A 281 -0.64 21.99 -22.43
N VAL A 282 -0.55 21.79 -23.75
CA VAL A 282 0.24 22.64 -24.65
C VAL A 282 -0.30 24.07 -24.64
N GLU A 283 -1.63 24.23 -24.73
CA GLU A 283 -2.28 25.53 -24.68
C GLU A 283 -2.00 26.26 -23.36
N ARG A 284 -2.07 25.55 -22.23
CA ARG A 284 -1.82 26.10 -20.90
C ARG A 284 -0.36 26.53 -20.69
N LEU A 285 0.58 25.71 -21.14
CA LEU A 285 2.03 25.92 -20.96
C LEU A 285 2.58 26.99 -21.91
N PHE A 286 2.13 26.99 -23.16
CA PHE A 286 2.72 27.82 -24.22
C PHE A 286 1.76 28.88 -24.78
N GLY A 287 0.58 29.08 -24.18
CA GLY A 287 -0.35 30.16 -24.54
C GLY A 287 -1.05 29.99 -25.88
N GLY A 288 -1.26 28.75 -26.33
CA GLY A 288 -1.98 28.44 -27.57
C GLY A 288 -1.16 28.60 -28.86
N ASP A 289 0.16 28.81 -28.77
CA ASP A 289 1.04 28.87 -29.93
C ASP A 289 1.13 27.49 -30.62
N ARG A 290 0.44 27.37 -31.75
CA ARG A 290 0.26 26.13 -32.51
C ARG A 290 1.58 25.47 -32.95
N LYS A 291 2.70 26.21 -32.98
CA LYS A 291 4.00 25.64 -33.36
C LYS A 291 4.49 24.57 -32.38
N TYR A 292 4.06 24.63 -31.11
CA TYR A 292 4.48 23.66 -30.10
C TYR A 292 3.68 22.35 -30.12
N ASN A 293 2.49 22.34 -30.74
CA ASN A 293 1.65 21.13 -30.81
C ASN A 293 2.41 19.96 -31.49
N ALA A 294 3.03 20.24 -32.64
CA ALA A 294 3.82 19.24 -33.37
C ALA A 294 5.11 18.85 -32.64
N LEU A 295 5.70 19.79 -31.87
CA LEU A 295 6.96 19.58 -31.14
C LEU A 295 6.78 18.75 -29.86
N VAL A 296 5.64 18.86 -29.20
CA VAL A 296 5.31 18.05 -28.01
C VAL A 296 5.00 16.60 -28.40
N ALA A 297 4.38 16.38 -29.57
CA ALA A 297 4.06 15.05 -30.06
C ALA A 297 5.30 14.20 -30.37
N SER A 298 6.47 14.81 -30.63
CA SER A 298 7.68 14.10 -31.05
C SER A 298 8.33 13.26 -29.94
N GLY A 299 8.06 13.53 -28.66
CA GLY A 299 8.60 12.75 -27.55
C GLY A 299 8.64 13.51 -26.21
N PRO A 300 9.32 12.95 -25.19
CA PRO A 300 9.47 13.63 -23.91
C PRO A 300 10.33 14.89 -24.06
N VAL A 301 9.95 15.96 -23.37
CA VAL A 301 10.73 17.20 -23.29
C VAL A 301 11.77 17.11 -22.17
N ILE A 302 12.75 18.01 -22.17
CA ILE A 302 13.68 18.25 -21.06
C ILE A 302 13.48 19.69 -20.59
N GLY A 303 12.96 19.85 -19.37
CA GLY A 303 12.84 21.13 -18.68
C GLY A 303 14.02 21.36 -17.74
N LEU A 304 14.53 22.58 -17.76
CA LEU A 304 15.63 23.05 -16.92
C LEU A 304 15.19 24.34 -16.22
N GLU A 305 15.30 24.37 -14.91
CA GLU A 305 15.11 25.59 -14.12
C GLU A 305 16.46 26.12 -13.65
N PHE A 306 16.75 27.36 -14.00
CA PHE A 306 17.94 28.08 -13.59
C PHE A 306 17.61 29.22 -12.62
N ILE A 307 18.59 29.59 -11.79
CA ILE A 307 18.52 30.74 -10.87
C ILE A 307 19.84 31.53 -10.87
N GLY A 308 19.73 32.85 -10.76
CA GLY A 308 20.88 33.74 -10.57
C GLY A 308 20.60 35.18 -11.02
N ALA A 309 21.61 36.03 -10.98
CA ALA A 309 21.48 37.42 -11.43
C ALA A 309 21.36 37.50 -12.95
N ASN A 310 20.38 38.28 -13.46
CA ASN A 310 20.10 38.40 -14.90
C ASN A 310 19.84 37.04 -15.57
N CYS A 311 19.24 36.09 -14.86
CA CYS A 311 19.18 34.68 -15.25
C CYS A 311 18.54 34.50 -16.64
N VAL A 312 17.45 35.22 -16.94
CA VAL A 312 16.76 35.07 -18.23
C VAL A 312 17.66 35.50 -19.39
N SER A 313 18.32 36.66 -19.29
CA SER A 313 19.15 37.18 -20.39
C SER A 313 20.41 36.33 -20.59
N VAL A 314 21.03 35.85 -19.51
CA VAL A 314 22.20 34.96 -19.57
C VAL A 314 21.83 33.62 -20.20
N CYS A 315 20.72 32.99 -19.78
CA CYS A 315 20.25 31.73 -20.38
C CYS A 315 19.89 31.90 -21.86
N GLN A 316 19.25 33.02 -22.24
CA GLN A 316 18.93 33.32 -23.64
C GLN A 316 20.18 33.49 -24.49
N GLN A 317 21.19 34.21 -23.99
CA GLN A 317 22.44 34.40 -24.72
C GLN A 317 23.23 33.08 -24.86
N ALA A 318 23.33 32.31 -23.77
CA ALA A 318 24.01 31.02 -23.78
C ALA A 318 23.34 30.04 -24.76
N LEU A 319 22.02 29.92 -24.72
CA LEU A 319 21.27 29.06 -25.63
C LEU A 319 21.41 29.54 -27.09
N ARG A 320 21.31 30.85 -27.35
CA ARG A 320 21.51 31.42 -28.70
C ARG A 320 22.88 31.07 -29.27
N ASN A 321 23.94 31.18 -28.48
CA ASN A 321 25.30 30.82 -28.91
C ASN A 321 25.39 29.33 -29.28
N LEU A 322 24.81 28.44 -28.46
CA LEU A 322 24.80 27.00 -28.73
C LEU A 322 24.00 26.64 -29.98
N LEU A 323 22.85 27.27 -30.18
CA LEU A 323 22.01 27.05 -31.36
C LEU A 323 22.70 27.50 -32.65
N THR A 324 23.42 28.61 -32.62
CA THR A 324 24.16 29.10 -33.79
C THR A 324 25.41 28.27 -34.07
N ALA A 325 26.15 27.88 -33.03
CA ALA A 325 27.47 27.25 -33.21
C ALA A 325 27.42 25.73 -33.37
N LYS A 326 26.51 25.04 -32.67
CA LYS A 326 26.57 23.57 -32.50
C LYS A 326 25.26 22.84 -32.76
N TYR A 327 24.12 23.47 -32.46
CA TYR A 327 22.80 22.84 -32.52
C TYR A 327 21.78 23.66 -33.32
N PRO A 328 22.05 23.92 -34.62
CA PRO A 328 21.14 24.70 -35.45
C PRO A 328 19.77 24.02 -35.54
N ASN A 329 18.71 24.84 -35.51
CA ASN A 329 17.31 24.43 -35.63
C ASN A 329 16.79 23.52 -34.49
N LEU A 330 17.46 23.43 -33.34
CA LEU A 330 16.92 22.69 -32.20
C LEU A 330 15.64 23.37 -31.66
N PRO A 331 14.48 22.68 -31.67
CA PRO A 331 13.25 23.24 -31.13
C PRO A 331 13.35 23.41 -29.61
N HIS A 332 13.03 24.61 -29.14
CA HIS A 332 13.12 24.97 -27.72
C HIS A 332 12.07 26.01 -27.34
N PHE A 333 11.85 26.13 -26.04
CA PHE A 333 11.15 27.23 -25.40
C PHE A 333 12.07 27.78 -24.31
N ILE A 334 12.09 29.11 -24.18
CA ILE A 334 12.82 29.80 -23.12
C ILE A 334 11.97 30.96 -22.62
N SER A 335 11.97 31.19 -21.31
CA SER A 335 11.31 32.33 -20.69
C SER A 335 11.75 33.64 -21.34
N GLN A 336 10.79 34.53 -21.60
CA GLN A 336 11.03 35.81 -22.30
C GLN A 336 11.27 36.97 -21.33
N SER A 337 10.72 36.90 -20.11
CA SER A 337 10.86 37.95 -19.10
C SER A 337 10.76 37.35 -17.69
N ALA A 338 11.46 37.97 -16.72
CA ALA A 338 11.41 37.58 -15.31
C ALA A 338 9.98 37.49 -14.75
N ALA A 339 9.12 38.45 -15.14
CA ALA A 339 7.74 38.54 -14.67
C ALA A 339 6.87 37.32 -15.03
N ALA A 340 7.17 36.65 -16.16
CA ALA A 340 6.40 35.49 -16.62
C ALA A 340 6.92 34.16 -16.06
N VAL A 341 8.15 34.12 -15.54
CA VAL A 341 8.84 32.86 -15.18
C VAL A 341 8.12 32.12 -14.06
N ALA A 342 7.68 32.82 -13.01
CA ALA A 342 7.03 32.18 -11.86
C ALA A 342 5.78 31.38 -12.30
N GLY A 343 4.93 31.98 -13.13
CA GLY A 343 3.76 31.29 -13.68
C GLY A 343 4.11 30.17 -14.66
N GLN A 344 5.20 30.28 -15.41
CA GLN A 344 5.68 29.23 -16.31
C GLN A 344 6.22 28.01 -15.54
N LEU A 345 7.02 28.24 -14.50
CA LEU A 345 7.55 27.21 -13.62
C LEU A 345 6.43 26.47 -12.88
N ASP A 346 5.47 27.20 -12.33
CA ASP A 346 4.27 26.64 -11.70
C ASP A 346 3.51 25.72 -12.68
N LYS A 347 3.21 26.23 -13.88
CA LYS A 347 2.49 25.44 -14.90
C LYS A 347 3.27 24.19 -15.33
N PHE A 348 4.59 24.26 -15.45
CA PHE A 348 5.44 23.15 -15.89
C PHE A 348 5.66 22.11 -14.78
N TYR A 349 6.22 22.51 -13.63
CA TYR A 349 6.65 21.58 -12.58
C TYR A 349 5.50 21.09 -11.68
N ASN A 350 4.51 21.91 -11.32
CA ASN A 350 3.38 21.45 -10.50
C ASN A 350 2.46 20.50 -11.28
N PHE A 351 2.32 20.71 -12.58
CA PHE A 351 1.57 19.81 -13.43
C PHE A 351 2.35 18.56 -13.86
N ALA A 352 3.67 18.67 -14.09
CA ALA A 352 4.53 17.50 -14.26
C ALA A 352 4.41 16.55 -13.07
N SER A 353 4.32 17.09 -11.86
CA SER A 353 4.07 16.31 -10.64
C SER A 353 2.73 15.57 -10.74
N MET A 354 1.63 16.25 -11.08
CA MET A 354 0.30 15.63 -11.27
C MET A 354 0.24 14.58 -12.39
N GLN A 355 0.94 14.80 -13.51
CA GLN A 355 1.00 13.85 -14.62
C GLN A 355 1.90 12.67 -14.35
N ILE A 356 2.98 12.80 -13.60
CA ILE A 356 3.84 11.67 -13.25
C ILE A 356 3.12 10.73 -12.28
N TYR A 357 2.29 11.27 -11.37
CA TYR A 357 1.34 10.48 -10.58
C TYR A 357 0.26 9.80 -11.45
N SER A 358 -0.03 10.29 -12.65
CA SER A 358 -1.05 9.73 -13.57
C SER A 358 -0.49 8.88 -14.74
N LYS A 359 0.79 9.04 -15.14
CA LYS A 359 1.45 8.39 -16.30
C LYS A 359 2.53 7.37 -15.92
N HIS A 360 3.01 7.32 -14.67
CA HIS A 360 3.79 6.15 -14.20
C HIS A 360 2.94 4.86 -14.16
N GLU A 361 1.61 4.96 -14.31
CA GLU A 361 0.70 3.84 -14.60
C GLU A 361 0.67 3.42 -16.10
N ILE A 362 1.37 4.11 -17.03
CA ILE A 362 1.14 3.96 -18.49
C ILE A 362 2.40 3.59 -19.32
N MET A 363 3.63 3.76 -18.82
CA MET A 363 4.85 3.63 -19.66
C MET A 363 5.50 2.22 -19.78
N ASN A 364 4.77 1.14 -19.51
CA ASN A 364 5.17 -0.23 -19.92
C ASN A 364 4.48 -0.71 -21.21
N VAL A 365 3.84 0.21 -21.95
CA VAL A 365 3.17 -0.08 -23.22
C VAL A 365 3.80 0.77 -24.32
N ALA A 366 4.29 0.08 -25.38
CA ALA A 366 4.78 0.60 -26.66
C ALA A 366 6.30 0.90 -26.80
N SER A 367 7.03 -0.13 -27.24
CA SER A 367 8.00 0.03 -28.34
C SER A 367 8.23 -1.30 -29.08
N SER A 368 7.54 -1.50 -30.20
CA SER A 368 8.12 -2.10 -31.42
C SER A 368 7.05 -2.19 -32.52
N THR A 369 7.08 -1.26 -33.47
CA THR A 369 6.96 -1.59 -34.91
C THR A 369 7.31 -0.36 -35.75
N PRO A 370 8.23 -0.48 -36.73
CA PRO A 370 8.49 0.57 -37.69
C PRO A 370 7.47 0.54 -38.83
N ALA A 371 7.12 1.71 -39.35
CA ALA A 371 6.29 1.87 -40.55
C ALA A 371 7.15 1.78 -41.81
N ASP A 372 6.73 0.92 -42.74
CA ASP A 372 7.34 0.69 -44.05
C ASP A 372 7.11 1.82 -45.05
N LYS A 373 8.09 1.96 -45.95
CA LYS A 373 7.96 2.63 -47.25
C LYS A 373 7.35 1.67 -48.27
N VAL A 374 6.46 2.22 -49.09
CA VAL A 374 5.75 1.61 -50.21
C VAL A 374 6.70 1.14 -51.33
N THR A 375 6.58 -0.12 -51.76
CA THR A 375 6.68 -0.54 -53.18
C THR A 375 6.02 -1.92 -53.43
N SER A 376 5.02 -1.92 -54.32
CA SER A 376 4.49 -2.94 -55.26
C SER A 376 4.31 -4.44 -54.89
N SER A 377 3.04 -4.86 -55.06
CA SER A 377 2.50 -6.07 -55.72
C SER A 377 2.69 -7.48 -55.12
N ASP A 378 1.56 -7.99 -54.61
CA ASP A 378 0.94 -9.29 -54.97
C ASP A 378 1.30 -10.64 -54.28
N ASP A 379 1.78 -10.69 -53.03
CA ASP A 379 1.97 -11.98 -52.33
C ASP A 379 1.42 -12.12 -50.88
N TYR A 380 0.62 -11.17 -50.37
CA TYR A 380 0.20 -11.14 -48.95
C TYR A 380 -1.27 -11.55 -48.70
N ARG A 381 -1.62 -12.84 -48.84
CA ARG A 381 -2.94 -13.36 -48.37
C ARG A 381 -2.89 -14.47 -47.32
N GLN A 382 -1.72 -14.85 -46.81
CA GLN A 382 -1.59 -15.89 -45.76
C GLN A 382 -0.99 -15.42 -44.42
N SER A 383 -0.56 -14.16 -44.27
CA SER A 383 0.12 -13.66 -43.05
C SER A 383 -0.76 -12.86 -42.07
N SER A 384 -1.97 -12.42 -42.43
CA SER A 384 -2.75 -11.48 -41.60
C SER A 384 -3.43 -12.09 -40.36
N HIS A 385 -3.65 -13.40 -40.32
CA HIS A 385 -4.30 -14.05 -39.17
C HIS A 385 -3.37 -14.30 -37.98
N GLY A 386 -2.05 -14.46 -38.20
CA GLY A 386 -1.09 -14.65 -37.11
C GLY A 386 -0.95 -13.41 -36.22
N ASP A 387 -0.94 -12.23 -36.84
CA ASP A 387 -0.77 -10.95 -36.15
C ASP A 387 -1.97 -10.58 -35.26
N GLU A 388 -3.18 -10.96 -35.65
CA GLU A 388 -4.38 -10.75 -34.83
C GLU A 388 -4.42 -11.67 -33.61
N GLU A 389 -4.05 -12.94 -33.78
CA GLU A 389 -3.96 -13.89 -32.67
C GLU A 389 -2.93 -13.44 -31.62
N GLU A 390 -1.79 -12.92 -32.08
CA GLU A 390 -0.72 -12.44 -31.20
C GLU A 390 -1.12 -11.18 -30.44
N LYS A 391 -1.82 -10.24 -31.10
CA LYS A 391 -2.42 -9.06 -30.45
C LYS A 391 -3.39 -9.44 -29.34
N ILE A 392 -4.24 -10.46 -29.54
CA ILE A 392 -5.18 -10.92 -28.51
C ILE A 392 -4.44 -11.47 -27.29
N VAL A 393 -3.35 -12.22 -27.50
CA VAL A 393 -2.53 -12.76 -26.41
C VAL A 393 -1.83 -11.64 -25.64
N GLN A 394 -1.26 -10.65 -26.34
CA GLN A 394 -0.62 -9.48 -25.73
C GLN A 394 -1.62 -8.64 -24.93
N GLU A 395 -2.82 -8.39 -25.47
CA GLU A 395 -3.88 -7.66 -24.78
C GLU A 395 -4.35 -8.40 -23.51
N PHE A 396 -4.52 -9.73 -23.57
CA PHE A 396 -4.84 -10.52 -22.38
C PHE A 396 -3.74 -10.40 -21.31
N GLY A 397 -2.46 -10.46 -21.71
CA GLY A 397 -1.33 -10.25 -20.82
C GLY A 397 -1.33 -8.86 -20.18
N HIS A 398 -1.62 -7.82 -20.97
CA HIS A 398 -1.72 -6.44 -20.49
C HIS A 398 -2.87 -6.26 -19.48
N LEU A 399 -4.07 -6.76 -19.81
CA LEU A 399 -5.23 -6.72 -18.92
C LEU A 399 -4.94 -7.46 -17.60
N LEU A 400 -4.28 -8.61 -17.67
CA LEU A 400 -3.92 -9.40 -16.50
C LEU A 400 -2.95 -8.63 -15.59
N GLU A 401 -1.89 -8.05 -16.14
CA GLU A 401 -0.90 -7.29 -15.36
C GLU A 401 -1.49 -6.01 -14.76
N LYS A 402 -2.23 -5.24 -15.57
CA LYS A 402 -2.92 -4.04 -15.12
C LYS A 402 -3.94 -4.34 -14.02
N SER A 403 -4.66 -5.46 -14.12
CA SER A 403 -5.59 -5.90 -13.07
C SER A 403 -4.87 -6.18 -11.76
N LYS A 404 -3.69 -6.83 -11.78
CA LYS A 404 -2.88 -7.10 -10.58
C LYS A 404 -2.33 -5.83 -9.96
N GLN A 405 -1.83 -4.90 -10.78
CA GLN A 405 -1.31 -3.62 -10.31
C GLN A 405 -2.40 -2.82 -9.58
N LEU A 406 -3.56 -2.65 -10.21
CA LEU A 406 -4.71 -1.97 -9.61
C LEU A 406 -5.22 -2.72 -8.37
N PHE A 407 -5.26 -4.05 -8.40
CA PHE A 407 -5.64 -4.84 -7.23
C PHE A 407 -4.71 -4.58 -6.03
N ASN A 408 -3.40 -4.49 -6.28
CA ASN A 408 -2.42 -4.27 -5.23
C ASN A 408 -2.48 -2.86 -4.65
N GLY A 409 -2.72 -1.83 -5.47
CA GLY A 409 -2.85 -0.45 -4.99
C GLY A 409 -4.09 -0.19 -4.13
N LEU A 410 -5.08 -1.09 -4.11
CA LEU A 410 -6.20 -1.03 -3.15
C LEU A 410 -5.72 -1.10 -1.68
N ARG A 411 -4.50 -1.58 -1.43
CA ARG A 411 -3.89 -1.68 -0.10
C ARG A 411 -3.49 -0.33 0.48
N ASP A 412 -3.03 0.57 -0.38
CA ASP A 412 -2.43 1.84 0.00
C ASP A 412 -3.49 2.93 0.24
N LEU A 413 -4.75 2.63 -0.09
CA LEU A 413 -5.87 3.54 0.12
C LEU A 413 -6.24 3.61 1.61
N PRO A 414 -6.49 4.83 2.15
CA PRO A 414 -7.03 5.00 3.49
C PRO A 414 -8.29 4.15 3.70
N GLN A 415 -8.40 3.57 4.90
CA GLN A 415 -9.51 2.68 5.25
C GLN A 415 -10.72 3.42 5.81
N TYR A 416 -10.54 4.71 6.07
CA TYR A 416 -11.54 5.65 6.54
C TYR A 416 -11.79 6.72 5.48
N GLY A 417 -13.00 7.27 5.47
CA GLY A 417 -13.43 8.31 4.53
C GLY A 417 -14.15 7.75 3.31
N HIS A 418 -15.27 8.36 2.92
CA HIS A 418 -16.19 7.85 1.87
C HIS A 418 -15.75 8.16 0.43
N LYS A 419 -14.91 9.17 0.19
CA LYS A 419 -14.73 9.72 -1.18
C LYS A 419 -13.43 9.36 -1.89
N GLN A 420 -12.33 9.16 -1.17
CA GLN A 420 -11.00 9.07 -1.79
C GLN A 420 -10.75 7.73 -2.50
N TRP A 421 -11.32 6.63 -1.98
CA TRP A 421 -11.06 5.28 -2.49
C TRP A 421 -11.97 4.87 -3.66
N GLN A 422 -13.17 5.46 -3.78
CA GLN A 422 -14.19 5.03 -4.74
C GLN A 422 -13.73 5.06 -6.21
N PRO A 423 -13.08 6.13 -6.72
CA PRO A 423 -12.66 6.17 -8.11
C PRO A 423 -11.61 5.10 -8.45
N TYR A 424 -10.69 4.84 -7.52
CA TYR A 424 -9.67 3.81 -7.68
C TYR A 424 -10.29 2.40 -7.67
N PHE A 425 -11.26 2.17 -6.79
CA PHE A 425 -12.00 0.92 -6.75
C PHE A 425 -12.80 0.68 -8.03
N GLY A 426 -13.49 1.70 -8.55
CA GLY A 426 -14.21 1.65 -9.83
C GLY A 426 -13.30 1.25 -11.00
N ARG A 427 -12.13 1.91 -11.14
CA ARG A 427 -11.12 1.54 -12.16
C ARG A 427 -10.66 0.08 -12.02
N THR A 428 -10.51 -0.41 -10.78
CA THR A 428 -10.10 -1.80 -10.52
C THR A 428 -11.20 -2.79 -10.90
N PHE A 429 -12.48 -2.50 -10.60
CA PHE A 429 -13.60 -3.32 -11.05
C PHE A 429 -13.71 -3.35 -12.58
N ASP A 430 -13.54 -2.21 -13.24
CA ASP A 430 -13.64 -2.10 -14.70
C ASP A 430 -12.59 -2.96 -15.40
N ILE A 431 -11.33 -2.94 -14.92
CA ILE A 431 -10.27 -3.73 -15.54
C ILE A 431 -10.50 -5.23 -15.33
N TYR A 432 -10.93 -5.67 -14.15
CA TYR A 432 -11.23 -7.08 -13.88
C TYR A 432 -12.45 -7.54 -14.67
N THR A 433 -13.44 -6.68 -14.83
CA THR A 433 -14.62 -6.94 -15.67
C THR A 433 -14.24 -7.10 -17.13
N LYS A 434 -13.40 -6.21 -17.66
CA LYS A 434 -12.85 -6.32 -19.02
C LYS A 434 -12.05 -7.61 -19.18
N LEU A 435 -11.13 -7.90 -18.26
CA LEU A 435 -10.33 -9.12 -18.25
C LEU A 435 -11.22 -10.38 -18.24
N TRP A 436 -12.25 -10.40 -17.41
CA TRP A 436 -13.19 -11.52 -17.29
C TRP A 436 -14.02 -11.76 -18.56
N LYS A 437 -14.45 -10.69 -19.25
CA LYS A 437 -15.12 -10.80 -20.55
C LYS A 437 -14.15 -11.24 -21.65
N PHE A 438 -12.97 -10.63 -21.69
CA PHE A 438 -11.96 -10.87 -22.73
C PHE A 438 -11.54 -12.35 -22.77
N GLN A 439 -11.28 -12.94 -21.60
CA GLN A 439 -10.94 -14.37 -21.51
C GLN A 439 -12.11 -15.31 -21.80
N GLN A 440 -13.37 -14.88 -21.68
CA GLN A 440 -14.52 -15.68 -22.13
C GLN A 440 -14.61 -15.68 -23.66
N GLN A 441 -14.47 -14.50 -24.26
CA GLN A 441 -14.58 -14.30 -25.72
C GLN A 441 -13.45 -15.01 -26.48
N HIS A 442 -12.21 -14.96 -25.97
CA HIS A 442 -11.04 -15.50 -26.65
C HIS A 442 -10.51 -16.81 -26.04
N ARG A 443 -11.35 -17.54 -25.28
CA ARG A 443 -10.96 -18.72 -24.48
C ARG A 443 -10.11 -19.73 -25.24
N VAL A 444 -10.60 -20.17 -26.40
CA VAL A 444 -10.00 -21.26 -27.18
C VAL A 444 -8.62 -20.87 -27.68
N LEU A 445 -8.47 -19.62 -28.12
CA LEU A 445 -7.20 -19.07 -28.56
C LEU A 445 -6.20 -18.97 -27.40
N LEU A 446 -6.63 -18.42 -26.25
CA LEU A 446 -5.78 -18.26 -25.08
C LEU A 446 -5.32 -19.61 -24.50
N ASP A 447 -6.15 -20.65 -24.53
CA ASP A 447 -5.72 -22.00 -24.13
C ASP A 447 -4.63 -22.52 -25.08
N LYS A 448 -4.81 -22.37 -26.40
CA LYS A 448 -3.87 -22.88 -27.41
C LYS A 448 -2.55 -22.11 -27.48
N LYS A 449 -2.58 -20.77 -27.43
CA LYS A 449 -1.41 -19.90 -27.70
C LYS A 449 -0.79 -19.33 -26.43
N TYR A 450 -1.59 -18.90 -25.46
CA TYR A 450 -1.11 -18.38 -24.18
C TYR A 450 -0.88 -19.51 -23.15
N GLY A 451 -1.51 -20.68 -23.35
CA GLY A 451 -1.45 -21.78 -22.40
C GLY A 451 -2.38 -21.59 -21.19
N LEU A 452 -3.47 -20.82 -21.35
CA LEU A 452 -4.37 -20.44 -20.27
C LEU A 452 -5.00 -21.66 -19.57
N LYS A 453 -4.58 -21.92 -18.34
CA LYS A 453 -5.06 -23.05 -17.53
C LYS A 453 -6.33 -22.74 -16.78
N ARG A 454 -7.09 -23.79 -16.46
CA ARG A 454 -8.35 -23.70 -15.70
C ARG A 454 -8.17 -23.03 -14.34
N TRP A 455 -7.07 -23.29 -13.62
CA TRP A 455 -6.82 -22.67 -12.33
C TRP A 455 -6.54 -21.16 -12.43
N GLN A 456 -5.95 -20.67 -13.53
CA GLN A 456 -5.73 -19.23 -13.76
C GLN A 456 -7.07 -18.49 -13.92
N ILE A 457 -8.06 -19.12 -14.54
CA ILE A 457 -9.44 -18.60 -14.60
C ILE A 457 -10.03 -18.54 -13.18
N GLY A 458 -9.77 -19.57 -12.39
CA GLY A 458 -10.13 -19.62 -10.97
C GLY A 458 -9.50 -18.46 -10.18
N GLU A 459 -8.26 -18.08 -10.46
CA GLU A 459 -7.62 -16.93 -9.82
C GLU A 459 -8.30 -15.61 -10.17
N ILE A 460 -8.63 -15.39 -11.45
CA ILE A 460 -9.36 -14.18 -11.88
C ILE A 460 -10.72 -14.12 -11.18
N ALA A 461 -11.48 -15.21 -11.16
CA ALA A 461 -12.75 -15.30 -10.45
C ALA A 461 -12.59 -15.06 -8.94
N SER A 462 -11.54 -15.62 -8.33
CA SER A 462 -11.24 -15.44 -6.91
C SER A 462 -10.96 -13.98 -6.56
N LYS A 463 -10.30 -13.25 -7.47
CA LYS A 463 -9.99 -11.84 -7.31
C LYS A 463 -11.22 -10.95 -7.47
N ILE A 464 -12.12 -11.29 -8.39
CA ILE A 464 -13.40 -10.57 -8.53
C ILE A 464 -14.26 -10.77 -7.27
N GLY A 465 -14.40 -12.01 -6.78
CA GLY A 465 -15.09 -12.26 -5.51
C GLY A 465 -14.46 -11.50 -4.34
N GLN A 466 -13.13 -11.36 -4.34
CA GLN A 466 -12.40 -10.56 -3.36
C GLN A 466 -12.71 -9.05 -3.49
N LEU A 467 -12.83 -8.51 -4.70
CA LEU A 467 -13.23 -7.11 -4.90
C LEU A 467 -14.63 -6.85 -4.35
N TYR A 468 -15.58 -7.72 -4.62
CA TYR A 468 -16.93 -7.61 -4.05
C TYR A 468 -16.93 -7.64 -2.53
N TYR A 469 -16.15 -8.53 -1.92
CA TYR A 469 -15.98 -8.57 -0.47
C TYR A 469 -15.36 -7.27 0.09
N HIS A 470 -14.28 -6.77 -0.53
CA HIS A 470 -13.66 -5.50 -0.12
C HIS A 470 -14.63 -4.31 -0.26
N PHE A 471 -15.46 -4.31 -1.31
CA PHE A 471 -16.47 -3.27 -1.51
C PHE A 471 -17.56 -3.36 -0.44
N TYR A 472 -17.98 -4.56 -0.04
CA TYR A 472 -18.86 -4.76 1.12
C TYR A 472 -18.26 -4.17 2.40
N ILE A 473 -16.98 -4.45 2.70
CA ILE A 473 -16.34 -3.89 3.91
C ILE A 473 -16.33 -2.35 3.92
N ARG A 474 -16.27 -1.71 2.74
CA ARG A 474 -16.25 -0.25 2.59
C ARG A 474 -17.63 0.41 2.49
N THR A 475 -18.66 -0.33 2.08
CA THR A 475 -20.00 0.20 1.84
C THR A 475 -21.03 -0.30 2.85
N SER A 476 -20.72 -1.41 3.52
CA SER A 476 -21.62 -2.11 4.42
C SER A 476 -22.90 -2.66 3.78
N GLU A 477 -22.93 -2.76 2.45
CA GLU A 477 -24.09 -3.23 1.68
C GLU A 477 -23.97 -4.73 1.35
N THR A 478 -24.89 -5.53 1.88
CA THR A 478 -24.85 -6.99 1.85
C THR A 478 -25.00 -7.59 0.45
N ASN A 479 -25.49 -6.82 -0.53
CA ASN A 479 -25.60 -7.28 -1.92
C ASN A 479 -24.24 -7.64 -2.52
N TYR A 480 -23.19 -6.86 -2.21
CA TYR A 480 -21.84 -7.17 -2.68
C TYR A 480 -21.27 -8.41 -1.99
N LEU A 481 -21.69 -8.71 -0.76
CA LEU A 481 -21.31 -9.95 -0.10
C LEU A 481 -21.97 -11.17 -0.78
N ASN A 482 -23.21 -11.05 -1.26
CA ASN A 482 -23.87 -12.07 -2.09
C ASN A 482 -23.17 -12.28 -3.43
N GLU A 483 -22.69 -11.22 -4.08
CA GLU A 483 -21.88 -11.33 -5.31
C GLU A 483 -20.57 -12.08 -5.06
N ALA A 484 -19.86 -11.77 -3.97
CA ALA A 484 -18.67 -12.52 -3.57
C ALA A 484 -18.97 -14.02 -3.37
N PHE A 485 -20.11 -14.33 -2.73
CA PHE A 485 -20.59 -15.70 -2.57
C PHE A 485 -20.84 -16.38 -3.92
N ALA A 486 -21.51 -15.71 -4.86
CA ALA A 486 -21.82 -16.24 -6.17
C ALA A 486 -20.53 -16.63 -6.93
N PHE A 487 -19.51 -15.77 -6.92
CA PHE A 487 -18.21 -16.08 -7.53
C PHE A 487 -17.53 -17.29 -6.88
N TYR A 488 -17.43 -17.32 -5.55
CA TYR A 488 -16.78 -18.42 -4.85
C TYR A 488 -17.53 -19.76 -4.96
N SER A 489 -18.86 -19.72 -4.92
CA SER A 489 -19.73 -20.87 -5.15
C SER A 489 -19.55 -21.41 -6.57
N ALA A 490 -19.55 -20.52 -7.57
CA ALA A 490 -19.37 -20.90 -8.96
C ALA A 490 -17.95 -21.47 -9.22
N MET A 491 -16.94 -21.00 -8.49
CA MET A 491 -15.61 -21.59 -8.54
C MET A 491 -15.57 -23.02 -7.99
N ARG A 492 -16.29 -23.29 -6.90
CA ARG A 492 -16.45 -24.64 -6.31
C ARG A 492 -17.14 -25.56 -7.32
N ALA A 493 -18.30 -25.14 -7.84
CA ALA A 493 -19.09 -25.92 -8.78
C ALA A 493 -18.32 -26.27 -10.07
N ARG A 494 -17.51 -25.34 -10.59
CA ARG A 494 -16.70 -25.56 -11.79
C ARG A 494 -15.34 -26.21 -11.50
N ALA A 495 -15.02 -26.49 -10.24
CA ALA A 495 -13.80 -27.15 -9.81
C ALA A 495 -12.52 -26.59 -10.50
N TYR A 496 -12.37 -25.26 -10.51
CA TYR A 496 -11.25 -24.61 -11.22
C TYR A 496 -9.87 -25.08 -10.71
N TYR A 497 -9.79 -25.50 -9.44
CA TYR A 497 -8.57 -25.99 -8.80
C TYR A 497 -8.43 -27.53 -8.76
N SER A 498 -9.25 -28.28 -9.51
CA SER A 498 -9.23 -29.76 -9.51
C SER A 498 -7.90 -30.38 -9.95
N LYS A 499 -7.16 -29.72 -10.85
CA LYS A 499 -5.88 -30.21 -11.40
C LYS A 499 -4.63 -29.66 -10.69
N VAL A 500 -4.79 -28.83 -9.66
CA VAL A 500 -3.68 -28.16 -8.97
C VAL A 500 -2.71 -29.15 -8.34
N ASN A 501 -3.22 -30.22 -7.75
CA ASN A 501 -2.42 -31.23 -7.04
C ASN A 501 -1.43 -31.96 -7.99
N ARG A 502 -1.53 -31.77 -9.30
CA ARG A 502 -0.63 -32.38 -10.31
C ARG A 502 0.49 -31.45 -10.80
N GLU A 503 0.50 -30.18 -10.41
CA GLU A 503 1.43 -29.18 -10.99
C GLU A 503 2.75 -28.99 -10.21
N GLU A 504 3.10 -29.85 -9.23
CA GLU A 504 4.35 -29.78 -8.41
C GLU A 504 4.72 -28.37 -7.90
N LYS A 505 3.73 -27.49 -7.66
CA LYS A 505 3.93 -26.10 -7.25
C LYS A 505 3.22 -25.82 -5.92
N PRO A 506 3.95 -25.69 -4.79
CA PRO A 506 3.34 -25.45 -3.48
C PRO A 506 2.54 -24.15 -3.44
N ASP A 507 2.98 -23.10 -4.13
CA ASP A 507 2.28 -21.80 -4.20
C ASP A 507 0.84 -21.89 -4.73
N LEU A 508 0.58 -22.84 -5.63
CA LEU A 508 -0.75 -23.02 -6.20
C LEU A 508 -1.71 -23.67 -5.20
N MET A 509 -1.21 -24.54 -4.32
CA MET A 509 -1.98 -25.09 -3.21
C MET A 509 -2.31 -23.99 -2.19
N VAL A 510 -1.36 -23.13 -1.83
CA VAL A 510 -1.60 -21.99 -0.94
C VAL A 510 -2.71 -21.07 -1.49
N LYS A 511 -2.71 -20.80 -2.80
CA LYS A 511 -3.79 -20.03 -3.47
C LYS A 511 -5.16 -20.70 -3.31
N LYS A 512 -5.23 -22.03 -3.43
CA LYS A 512 -6.44 -22.83 -3.22
C LYS A 512 -6.92 -22.80 -1.77
N LEU A 513 -6.01 -22.95 -0.80
CA LEU A 513 -6.33 -22.86 0.64
C LEU A 513 -6.91 -21.48 1.00
N ARG A 514 -6.30 -20.40 0.50
CA ARG A 514 -6.81 -19.04 0.71
C ARG A 514 -8.16 -18.81 0.05
N TYR A 515 -8.44 -19.43 -1.09
CA TYR A 515 -9.79 -19.40 -1.68
C TYR A 515 -10.83 -19.98 -0.71
N TYR A 516 -10.56 -21.15 -0.14
CA TYR A 516 -11.45 -21.79 0.84
C TYR A 516 -11.67 -20.94 2.09
N ALA A 517 -10.59 -20.42 2.68
CA ALA A 517 -10.68 -19.54 3.86
C ALA A 517 -11.56 -18.31 3.59
N ARG A 518 -11.39 -17.64 2.44
CA ARG A 518 -12.23 -16.49 2.04
C ARG A 518 -13.68 -16.88 1.82
N PHE A 519 -13.93 -18.04 1.21
CA PHE A 519 -15.29 -18.51 0.98
C PHE A 519 -16.01 -18.84 2.30
N ILE A 520 -15.30 -19.40 3.28
CA ILE A 520 -15.80 -19.63 4.64
C ILE A 520 -16.20 -18.31 5.30
N VAL A 521 -15.35 -17.26 5.23
CA VAL A 521 -15.67 -15.92 5.77
C VAL A 521 -16.97 -15.37 5.15
N VAL A 522 -17.11 -15.45 3.83
CA VAL A 522 -18.34 -14.98 3.15
C VAL A 522 -19.56 -15.78 3.59
N CYS A 523 -19.44 -17.10 3.72
CA CYS A 523 -20.53 -17.95 4.21
C CYS A 523 -20.90 -17.66 5.67
N LEU A 524 -19.92 -17.36 6.52
CA LEU A 524 -20.12 -16.99 7.92
C LEU A 524 -20.91 -15.68 8.02
N LEU A 525 -20.50 -14.65 7.27
CA LEU A 525 -21.16 -13.35 7.26
C LEU A 525 -22.59 -13.41 6.70
N LEU A 526 -22.84 -14.25 5.68
CA LEU A 526 -24.17 -14.52 5.13
C LEU A 526 -24.98 -15.56 5.91
N LYS A 527 -24.46 -16.09 7.03
CA LYS A 527 -25.07 -17.15 7.84
C LYS A 527 -25.45 -18.43 7.06
N LYS A 528 -24.71 -18.76 5.99
CA LYS A 528 -24.89 -19.99 5.18
C LYS A 528 -24.21 -21.20 5.86
N THR A 529 -24.68 -21.56 7.04
CA THR A 529 -24.06 -22.54 7.95
C THR A 529 -23.85 -23.94 7.35
N LYS A 530 -24.80 -24.42 6.53
CA LYS A 530 -24.69 -25.73 5.85
C LYS A 530 -23.46 -25.77 4.94
N ILE A 531 -23.33 -24.78 4.05
CA ILE A 531 -22.23 -24.67 3.09
C ILE A 531 -20.92 -24.44 3.83
N MET A 532 -20.92 -23.56 4.84
CA MET A 532 -19.75 -23.31 5.67
C MET A 532 -19.18 -24.61 6.28
N ARG A 533 -20.01 -25.47 6.87
CA ARG A 533 -19.56 -26.75 7.45
C ARG A 533 -18.93 -27.68 6.42
N GLU A 534 -19.48 -27.72 5.20
CA GLU A 534 -18.86 -28.48 4.10
C GLU A 534 -17.50 -27.91 3.71
N LEU A 535 -17.39 -26.58 3.58
CA LEU A 535 -16.14 -25.91 3.23
C LEU A 535 -15.04 -26.11 4.27
N VAL A 536 -15.37 -26.15 5.56
CA VAL A 536 -14.41 -26.43 6.63
C VAL A 536 -13.85 -27.86 6.50
N ARG A 537 -14.70 -28.85 6.24
CA ARG A 537 -14.25 -30.23 5.99
C ARG A 537 -13.39 -30.33 4.73
N GLU A 538 -13.77 -29.62 3.67
CA GLU A 538 -12.99 -29.55 2.44
C GLU A 538 -11.63 -28.88 2.68
N LEU A 539 -11.59 -27.77 3.41
CA LEU A 539 -10.35 -27.08 3.77
C LEU A 539 -9.43 -28.00 4.57
N ASN A 540 -9.95 -28.72 5.57
CA ASN A 540 -9.17 -29.69 6.34
C ASN A 540 -8.50 -30.72 5.43
N ARG A 541 -9.27 -31.35 4.53
CA ARG A 541 -8.73 -32.31 3.55
C ARG A 541 -7.66 -31.68 2.65
N GLN A 542 -7.84 -30.41 2.24
CA GLN A 542 -6.86 -29.72 1.40
C GLN A 542 -5.57 -29.36 2.14
N ILE A 543 -5.65 -29.04 3.43
CA ILE A 543 -4.48 -28.84 4.30
C ILE A 543 -3.73 -30.17 4.45
N ASP A 544 -4.44 -31.27 4.73
CA ASP A 544 -3.82 -32.60 4.83
C ASP A 544 -3.09 -33.00 3.54
N GLU A 545 -3.72 -32.77 2.38
CA GLU A 545 -3.11 -33.00 1.06
C GLU A 545 -1.89 -32.10 0.83
N TYR A 546 -1.93 -30.85 1.28
CA TYR A 546 -0.83 -29.90 1.16
C TYR A 546 0.36 -30.28 2.04
N VAL A 547 0.12 -30.60 3.32
CA VAL A 547 1.16 -31.04 4.26
C VAL A 547 1.81 -32.33 3.78
N LYS A 548 1.00 -33.32 3.39
CA LYS A 548 1.51 -34.62 2.91
C LYS A 548 2.34 -34.50 1.63
N ALA A 549 1.98 -33.59 0.74
CA ALA A 549 2.65 -33.47 -0.56
C ALA A 549 3.92 -32.62 -0.53
N TYR A 550 4.02 -31.64 0.37
CA TYR A 550 5.07 -30.62 0.33
C TYR A 550 5.87 -30.43 1.62
N ASP A 551 5.45 -31.04 2.75
CA ASP A 551 6.04 -30.84 4.08
C ASP A 551 6.42 -29.36 4.39
N PRO A 552 5.44 -28.44 4.34
CA PRO A 552 5.72 -27.01 4.35
C PRO A 552 5.88 -26.45 5.78
N ASP A 553 6.76 -25.47 5.92
CA ASP A 553 7.03 -24.77 7.20
C ASP A 553 5.78 -24.07 7.78
N ASP A 554 4.80 -23.72 6.94
CA ASP A 554 3.55 -23.02 7.31
C ASP A 554 2.41 -23.98 7.72
N SER A 555 2.67 -25.28 7.82
CA SER A 555 1.68 -26.31 8.17
C SER A 555 0.97 -26.02 9.50
N LEU A 556 1.72 -25.58 10.52
CA LEU A 556 1.16 -25.22 11.83
C LEU A 556 0.24 -23.99 11.73
N GLU A 557 0.58 -22.99 10.92
CA GLU A 557 -0.25 -21.81 10.71
C GLU A 557 -1.62 -22.19 10.12
N TRP A 558 -1.63 -23.09 9.13
CA TRP A 558 -2.88 -23.56 8.52
C TRP A 558 -3.76 -24.39 9.47
N GLN A 559 -3.13 -25.20 10.33
CA GLN A 559 -3.85 -25.93 11.40
C GLN A 559 -4.45 -24.96 12.43
N LEU A 560 -3.71 -23.91 12.82
CA LEU A 560 -4.23 -22.86 13.70
C LEU A 560 -5.44 -22.16 13.08
N VAL A 561 -5.40 -21.84 11.78
CA VAL A 561 -6.55 -21.23 11.08
C VAL A 561 -7.78 -22.15 11.12
N LEU A 562 -7.61 -23.45 10.92
CA LEU A 562 -8.71 -24.42 11.00
C LEU A 562 -9.31 -24.51 12.42
N ASN A 563 -8.45 -24.50 13.43
CA ASN A 563 -8.86 -24.53 14.84
C ASN A 563 -9.61 -23.25 15.24
N GLU A 564 -9.13 -22.08 14.80
CA GLU A 564 -9.82 -20.79 14.98
C GLU A 564 -11.23 -20.83 14.36
N ILE A 565 -11.36 -21.31 13.10
CA ILE A 565 -12.67 -21.43 12.43
C ILE A 565 -13.61 -22.36 13.20
N SER A 566 -13.11 -23.53 13.59
CA SER A 566 -13.93 -24.55 14.25
C SER A 566 -14.43 -24.06 15.61
N SER A 567 -13.54 -23.48 16.42
CA SER A 567 -13.87 -22.88 17.71
C SER A 567 -14.86 -21.73 17.58
N PHE A 568 -14.69 -20.89 16.56
CA PHE A 568 -15.61 -19.79 16.28
C PHE A 568 -17.02 -20.27 15.95
N ILE A 569 -17.14 -21.29 15.09
CA ILE A 569 -18.44 -21.88 14.71
C ILE A 569 -19.11 -22.55 15.91
N GLU A 570 -18.34 -23.26 16.73
CA GLU A 570 -18.87 -23.93 17.91
C GLU A 570 -19.51 -22.92 18.88
N ILE A 571 -18.80 -21.84 19.20
CA ILE A 571 -19.28 -20.81 20.12
C ILE A 571 -20.45 -20.02 19.56
N ASP A 572 -20.47 -19.75 18.24
CA ASP A 572 -21.62 -19.08 17.63
C ASP A 572 -22.91 -19.91 17.73
N ASN A 573 -22.80 -21.24 17.68
CA ASN A 573 -23.95 -22.14 17.84
C ASN A 573 -24.39 -22.33 19.30
N GLN A 574 -23.58 -21.91 20.27
CA GLN A 574 -23.86 -22.05 21.70
C GLN A 574 -24.43 -20.74 22.27
N LEU A 575 -25.75 -20.62 22.32
CA LEU A 575 -26.43 -19.65 23.18
C LEU A 575 -27.68 -20.28 23.79
N THR A 576 -27.50 -20.84 24.99
CA THR A 576 -28.57 -21.42 25.79
C THR A 576 -28.98 -20.41 26.85
N ILE A 577 -30.09 -19.73 26.63
CA ILE A 577 -30.70 -18.86 27.64
C ILE A 577 -31.81 -19.69 28.31
N ASP A 578 -31.70 -19.90 29.61
CA ASP A 578 -32.69 -20.64 30.42
C ASP A 578 -33.07 -22.05 29.89
N GLY A 579 -32.08 -22.80 29.40
CA GLY A 579 -32.30 -24.16 28.88
C GLY A 579 -32.97 -24.20 27.50
N ILE A 580 -33.29 -23.04 26.92
CA ILE A 580 -33.83 -22.90 25.58
C ILE A 580 -32.69 -22.55 24.65
N SER A 581 -32.37 -23.46 23.73
CA SER A 581 -31.46 -23.18 22.61
C SER A 581 -32.10 -22.09 21.74
N THR A 582 -31.66 -20.85 21.91
CA THR A 582 -32.29 -19.71 21.24
C THR A 582 -31.44 -19.32 20.04
N SER A 583 -31.89 -19.64 18.83
CA SER A 583 -31.24 -19.16 17.61
C SER A 583 -31.62 -17.69 17.38
N LEU A 584 -30.83 -16.76 17.92
CA LEU A 584 -30.96 -15.35 17.56
C LEU A 584 -30.56 -15.15 16.09
N SER A 585 -31.54 -14.83 15.24
CA SER A 585 -31.25 -14.19 13.97
C SER A 585 -30.92 -12.73 14.29
N TYR A 586 -29.64 -12.44 14.52
CA TYR A 586 -29.18 -11.11 14.92
C TYR A 586 -29.45 -10.02 13.87
N ARG A 587 -29.88 -10.33 12.64
CA ARG A 587 -30.18 -9.29 11.64
C ARG A 587 -31.53 -8.63 11.86
N LEU A 588 -31.58 -7.31 11.64
CA LEU A 588 -32.81 -6.52 11.71
C LEU A 588 -33.78 -6.95 10.60
N ASN A 589 -34.93 -7.49 11.01
CA ASN A 589 -36.08 -7.78 10.14
C ASN A 589 -37.27 -6.95 10.62
N GLN A 590 -38.06 -6.42 9.69
CA GLN A 590 -39.31 -5.70 9.98
C GLN A 590 -40.25 -6.46 10.92
N SER A 591 -40.23 -7.80 10.91
CA SER A 591 -41.04 -8.65 11.81
C SER A 591 -40.48 -8.77 13.23
N LEU A 592 -39.20 -8.46 13.45
CA LEU A 592 -38.51 -8.56 14.74
C LEU A 592 -38.33 -7.18 15.41
N VAL A 593 -38.55 -6.09 14.69
CA VAL A 593 -38.52 -4.74 15.24
C VAL A 593 -39.83 -4.50 16.02
N PRO A 594 -39.77 -4.17 17.33
CA PRO A 594 -40.96 -3.83 18.09
C PRO A 594 -41.74 -2.70 17.41
N THR A 595 -43.03 -2.89 17.18
CA THR A 595 -43.87 -1.82 16.67
C THR A 595 -43.94 -0.71 17.73
N LEU A 596 -43.86 0.55 17.27
CA LEU A 596 -44.09 1.68 18.16
C LEU A 596 -45.51 1.56 18.75
N PRO A 597 -45.69 1.81 20.06
CA PRO A 597 -47.02 1.78 20.65
C PRO A 597 -47.97 2.77 19.94
N ALA A 598 -49.23 2.39 19.76
CA ALA A 598 -50.24 3.29 19.18
C ALA A 598 -50.30 4.60 19.99
N ASN A 599 -50.45 5.73 19.29
CA ASN A 599 -50.39 7.12 19.80
C ASN A 599 -48.98 7.71 20.02
N VAL A 600 -47.91 6.94 19.86
CA VAL A 600 -46.54 7.46 19.92
C VAL A 600 -46.15 8.17 18.62
N GLU A 601 -46.73 7.82 17.47
CA GLU A 601 -46.48 8.49 16.18
C GLU A 601 -46.83 9.99 16.19
N GLN A 602 -47.91 10.39 16.89
CA GLN A 602 -48.29 11.80 17.07
C GLN A 602 -47.36 12.56 18.03
N ILE A 603 -46.71 11.86 18.96
CA ILE A 603 -45.73 12.43 19.88
C ILE A 603 -44.38 12.58 19.17
N LEU A 604 -43.99 11.56 18.39
CA LEU A 604 -42.74 11.53 17.62
C LEU A 604 -42.75 12.45 16.41
N SER A 605 -43.90 12.83 15.85
CA SER A 605 -43.96 13.79 14.74
C SER A 605 -43.40 15.17 15.09
N ASN A 606 -43.39 15.52 16.38
CA ASN A 606 -42.83 16.76 16.91
C ASN A 606 -41.40 16.60 17.46
N ILE A 607 -40.83 15.38 17.43
CA ILE A 607 -39.49 15.08 17.95
C ILE A 607 -38.57 14.82 16.76
N GLN A 608 -37.38 15.44 16.78
CA GLN A 608 -36.36 15.17 15.77
C GLN A 608 -35.97 13.68 15.82
N SER A 609 -36.19 12.98 14.70
CA SER A 609 -35.77 11.59 14.54
C SER A 609 -34.34 11.53 14.02
N PHE A 610 -33.57 10.58 14.54
CA PHE A 610 -32.21 10.31 14.09
C PHE A 610 -32.15 8.93 13.43
N SER A 611 -31.44 8.83 12.32
CA SER A 611 -31.07 7.56 11.70
C SER A 611 -29.68 7.16 12.16
N LEU A 612 -29.48 5.87 12.46
CA LEU A 612 -28.13 5.36 12.67
C LEU A 612 -27.43 5.26 11.31
N GLU A 613 -26.33 5.98 11.13
CA GLU A 613 -25.66 6.14 9.83
C GLU A 613 -24.23 5.64 9.84
N GLU A 614 -23.49 5.89 10.92
CA GLU A 614 -22.10 5.50 11.07
C GLU A 614 -21.91 4.67 12.35
N ILE A 615 -21.12 3.61 12.24
CA ILE A 615 -20.89 2.67 13.33
C ILE A 615 -19.40 2.31 13.36
N LEU A 616 -18.78 2.35 14.54
CA LEU A 616 -17.48 1.72 14.77
C LEU A 616 -17.68 0.53 15.70
N ILE A 617 -17.19 -0.63 15.29
CA ILE A 617 -17.18 -1.87 16.06
C ILE A 617 -15.72 -2.19 16.39
N ILE A 618 -15.35 -2.02 17.65
CA ILE A 618 -13.98 -2.17 18.15
C ILE A 618 -13.90 -3.39 19.06
N GLY A 619 -13.05 -4.36 18.71
CA GLY A 619 -12.70 -5.51 19.55
C GLY A 619 -11.22 -5.44 19.96
N ASN A 620 -10.95 -5.27 21.25
CA ASN A 620 -9.62 -5.00 21.79
C ASN A 620 -9.26 -5.80 23.06
N TYR A 621 -10.07 -6.78 23.47
CA TYR A 621 -9.62 -7.73 24.50
C TYR A 621 -8.40 -8.54 24.03
N GLN A 622 -7.52 -8.89 24.97
CA GLN A 622 -6.30 -9.63 24.64
C GLN A 622 -6.59 -11.07 24.18
N ASP A 623 -7.43 -11.80 24.93
CA ASP A 623 -7.68 -13.23 24.77
C ASP A 623 -9.12 -13.53 24.34
N GLN A 624 -9.45 -13.22 23.08
CA GLN A 624 -10.75 -13.54 22.50
C GLN A 624 -10.64 -14.49 21.33
N ILE A 625 -11.59 -15.43 21.26
CA ILE A 625 -11.78 -16.28 20.10
C ILE A 625 -12.17 -15.41 18.92
N LYS A 626 -11.42 -15.57 17.85
CA LYS A 626 -11.57 -14.85 16.60
C LYS A 626 -11.51 -15.84 15.47
N PHE A 627 -12.14 -15.48 14.38
CA PHE A 627 -11.81 -16.03 13.09
C PHE A 627 -11.27 -14.90 12.23
N SER A 628 -10.00 -15.04 11.84
CA SER A 628 -9.27 -14.01 11.13
C SER A 628 -9.10 -12.76 12.00
N GLU A 629 -9.94 -11.74 11.85
CA GLU A 629 -9.90 -10.49 12.64
C GLU A 629 -11.28 -10.07 13.15
N LEU A 630 -12.22 -11.00 13.10
CA LEU A 630 -13.55 -10.82 13.62
C LEU A 630 -13.64 -11.65 14.89
N THR A 631 -13.69 -10.98 16.03
CA THR A 631 -14.02 -11.62 17.32
C THR A 631 -15.51 -11.92 17.36
N ILE A 632 -15.92 -12.86 18.23
CA ILE A 632 -17.31 -13.33 18.28
C ILE A 632 -18.32 -12.22 18.58
N ASP A 633 -17.94 -11.28 19.45
CA ASP A 633 -18.70 -10.10 19.83
C ASP A 633 -18.79 -9.09 18.67
N MET A 634 -17.69 -8.82 17.96
CA MET A 634 -17.70 -8.01 16.74
C MET A 634 -18.62 -8.61 15.68
N TYR A 635 -18.57 -9.94 15.48
CA TYR A 635 -19.48 -10.63 14.55
C TYR A 635 -20.94 -10.47 14.96
N ARG A 636 -21.27 -10.73 16.23
CA ARG A 636 -22.64 -10.60 16.73
C ARG A 636 -23.15 -9.17 16.61
N MET A 637 -22.33 -8.18 16.96
CA MET A 637 -22.67 -6.77 16.80
C MET A 637 -22.85 -6.39 15.34
N LEU A 638 -21.95 -6.84 14.45
CA LEU A 638 -22.07 -6.64 13.00
C LEU A 638 -23.40 -7.20 12.48
N GLN A 639 -23.79 -8.40 12.88
CA GLN A 639 -25.07 -8.97 12.50
C GLN A 639 -26.25 -8.17 13.10
N ALA A 640 -26.13 -7.70 14.36
CA ALA A 640 -27.13 -6.91 15.09
C ALA A 640 -27.55 -5.62 14.38
N VAL A 641 -26.60 -4.98 13.68
CA VAL A 641 -26.81 -3.69 13.03
C VAL A 641 -27.00 -3.80 11.51
N GLU A 642 -27.04 -5.01 10.97
CA GLU A 642 -27.34 -5.28 9.55
C GLU A 642 -28.81 -5.67 9.35
N ARG A 643 -29.43 -5.08 8.34
CA ARG A 643 -30.74 -5.52 7.85
C ARG A 643 -30.65 -6.89 7.19
N GLN A 644 -31.72 -7.67 7.31
CA GLN A 644 -31.83 -8.92 6.58
C GLN A 644 -31.84 -8.61 5.06
N PRO A 645 -31.05 -9.32 4.25
CA PRO A 645 -31.10 -9.16 2.80
C PRO A 645 -32.49 -9.55 2.29
N ASN A 646 -33.12 -8.71 1.45
CA ASN A 646 -34.37 -9.07 0.79
C ASN A 646 -34.11 -10.22 -0.19
N GLU A 647 -34.61 -11.43 0.10
CA GLU A 647 -34.50 -12.58 -0.81
C GLU A 647 -35.33 -12.40 -2.11
N ALA A 648 -36.16 -11.35 -2.20
CA ALA A 648 -37.05 -11.09 -3.33
C ALA A 648 -36.35 -10.71 -4.66
N THR A 649 -35.06 -10.41 -4.65
CA THR A 649 -34.26 -10.26 -5.89
C THR A 649 -33.60 -11.57 -6.34
N SER A 650 -33.77 -12.65 -5.59
CA SER A 650 -33.20 -13.98 -5.88
C SER A 650 -34.16 -14.92 -6.63
N SER A 651 -35.37 -14.46 -6.98
CA SER A 651 -36.33 -15.24 -7.77
C SER A 651 -36.29 -14.85 -9.25
N LEU A 652 -35.11 -14.94 -9.85
CA LEU A 652 -34.95 -15.09 -11.30
C LEU A 652 -34.25 -16.42 -11.53
N ASP A 653 -35.10 -17.41 -11.75
CA ASP A 653 -34.96 -18.58 -12.62
C ASP A 653 -33.64 -19.37 -12.60
N ASP A 654 -33.79 -20.69 -12.46
CA ASP A 654 -32.74 -21.73 -12.42
C ASP A 654 -32.02 -21.93 -13.78
N GLY A 655 -31.96 -20.88 -14.60
CA GLY A 655 -31.27 -20.81 -15.87
C GLY A 655 -30.01 -19.95 -15.75
N ILE A 656 -28.84 -20.59 -15.74
CA ILE A 656 -27.53 -19.95 -15.93
C ILE A 656 -27.52 -19.29 -17.31
N THR A 657 -28.05 -18.08 -17.41
CA THR A 657 -27.78 -17.16 -18.51
C THR A 657 -26.78 -16.14 -18.02
N THR A 658 -25.63 -16.13 -18.68
CA THR A 658 -24.53 -15.19 -18.55
C THR A 658 -24.98 -13.77 -18.92
N GLN A 659 -25.79 -13.14 -18.08
CA GLN A 659 -26.07 -11.71 -18.22
C GLN A 659 -24.90 -10.88 -17.65
N SER A 660 -24.54 -9.88 -18.44
CA SER A 660 -23.32 -9.10 -18.33
C SER A 660 -23.21 -8.29 -17.02
N PRO A 661 -21.99 -7.98 -16.56
CA PRO A 661 -21.70 -7.04 -15.44
C PRO A 661 -22.08 -5.58 -15.72
N ALA A 662 -22.91 -5.31 -16.73
CA ALA A 662 -23.30 -3.96 -17.15
C ALA A 662 -24.38 -3.33 -16.27
N GLY A 663 -25.19 -4.13 -15.55
CA GLY A 663 -26.25 -3.63 -14.67
C GLY A 663 -25.71 -2.82 -13.47
N HIS A 664 -24.67 -3.33 -12.82
CA HIS A 664 -24.10 -2.71 -11.61
C HIS A 664 -22.98 -1.69 -11.88
N GLN A 665 -22.57 -1.53 -13.15
CA GLN A 665 -21.65 -0.46 -13.56
C GLN A 665 -22.30 0.92 -13.39
N LYS A 666 -23.62 1.02 -13.58
CA LYS A 666 -24.38 2.24 -13.28
C LYS A 666 -24.50 2.51 -11.78
N ASP A 667 -24.66 1.50 -10.93
CA ASP A 667 -24.78 1.70 -9.47
C ASP A 667 -23.47 2.17 -8.82
N ILE A 668 -22.32 1.64 -9.27
CA ILE A 668 -20.99 2.01 -8.77
C ILE A 668 -20.59 3.44 -9.24
N LEU A 669 -21.01 3.84 -10.45
CA LEU A 669 -20.77 5.20 -10.98
C LEU A 669 -21.82 6.22 -10.50
N ASN A 670 -23.05 5.83 -10.21
CA ASN A 670 -24.10 6.74 -9.71
C ASN A 670 -23.93 7.13 -8.23
N LEU A 671 -23.07 6.43 -7.48
CA LEU A 671 -22.68 6.81 -6.12
C LEU A 671 -21.92 8.15 -6.05
N SER A 672 -21.31 8.60 -7.16
CA SER A 672 -20.66 9.91 -7.21
C SER A 672 -21.62 11.08 -7.41
N ASP A 673 -22.84 10.83 -7.94
CA ASP A 673 -23.77 11.90 -8.38
C ASP A 673 -24.99 12.09 -7.45
N ASN A 674 -25.47 11.04 -6.78
CA ASN A 674 -26.73 11.13 -6.01
C ASN A 674 -26.59 11.31 -4.48
N GLY A 675 -25.37 11.42 -3.95
CA GLY A 675 -25.19 11.53 -2.50
C GLY A 675 -25.66 10.28 -1.72
N ILE A 676 -25.43 10.32 -0.42
CA ILE A 676 -25.61 9.21 0.55
C ILE A 676 -27.11 8.94 0.85
N SER A 677 -28.04 9.14 -0.09
CA SER A 677 -29.48 9.13 0.24
C SER A 677 -30.20 7.79 0.07
N ASN A 678 -29.51 6.70 -0.27
CA ASN A 678 -30.17 5.41 -0.58
C ASN A 678 -29.46 4.16 -0.02
N ARG A 679 -28.68 4.29 1.07
CA ARG A 679 -28.09 3.13 1.76
C ARG A 679 -29.16 2.40 2.57
N SER A 680 -29.20 1.08 2.44
CA SER A 680 -30.13 0.25 3.21
C SER A 680 -29.60 -0.03 4.62
N ASN A 681 -28.28 -0.04 4.77
CA ASN A 681 -27.58 -0.33 6.01
C ASN A 681 -26.73 0.86 6.47
N PRO A 682 -26.57 1.05 7.80
CA PRO A 682 -25.56 1.96 8.31
C PRO A 682 -24.16 1.52 7.88
N HIS A 683 -23.29 2.50 7.66
CA HIS A 683 -21.89 2.25 7.38
C HIS A 683 -21.14 1.82 8.65
N LYS A 684 -20.25 0.84 8.50
CA LYS A 684 -19.59 0.15 9.62
C LYS A 684 -18.08 0.09 9.41
N TYR A 685 -17.34 0.54 10.42
CA TYR A 685 -15.92 0.32 10.56
C TYR A 685 -15.68 -0.85 11.52
N LEU A 686 -14.87 -1.83 11.11
CA LEU A 686 -14.47 -2.97 11.93
C LEU A 686 -13.01 -2.81 12.33
N LEU A 687 -12.74 -2.63 13.62
CA LEU A 687 -11.40 -2.37 14.15
C LEU A 687 -11.01 -3.46 15.15
N TYR A 688 -10.12 -4.34 14.75
CA TYR A 688 -9.53 -5.36 15.63
C TYR A 688 -8.19 -4.89 16.19
N LYS A 689 -8.09 -4.91 17.52
CA LYS A 689 -6.96 -4.43 18.31
C LYS A 689 -6.39 -3.09 17.82
N PRO A 690 -7.21 -2.02 17.70
CA PRO A 690 -6.72 -0.73 17.22
C PRO A 690 -5.88 -0.01 18.28
N THR A 691 -4.91 0.78 17.82
CA THR A 691 -4.23 1.76 18.69
C THR A 691 -5.17 2.94 18.98
N PHE A 692 -4.89 3.71 20.04
CA PHE A 692 -5.60 4.96 20.33
C PHE A 692 -5.74 5.87 19.09
N SER A 693 -4.65 6.11 18.37
CA SER A 693 -4.64 6.95 17.16
C SER A 693 -5.57 6.43 16.07
N GLN A 694 -5.67 5.10 15.90
CA GLN A 694 -6.59 4.50 14.95
C GLN A 694 -8.05 4.72 15.38
N ILE A 695 -8.39 4.47 16.64
CA ILE A 695 -9.74 4.74 17.15
C ILE A 695 -10.11 6.21 16.90
N TYR A 696 -9.23 7.14 17.23
CA TYR A 696 -9.48 8.57 17.10
C TYR A 696 -9.63 9.00 15.63
N ALA A 697 -8.78 8.50 14.73
CA ALA A 697 -8.83 8.84 13.30
C ALA A 697 -10.13 8.35 12.63
N PHE A 698 -10.53 7.11 12.90
CA PHE A 698 -11.77 6.55 12.35
C PHE A 698 -13.01 7.24 12.94
N THR A 699 -13.02 7.51 14.24
CA THR A 699 -14.13 8.22 14.90
C THR A 699 -14.27 9.63 14.35
N SER A 700 -13.16 10.33 14.13
CA SER A 700 -13.14 11.67 13.54
C SER A 700 -13.64 11.67 12.09
N SER A 701 -13.28 10.67 11.30
CA SER A 701 -13.79 10.51 9.93
C SER A 701 -15.30 10.28 9.93
N ALA A 702 -15.78 9.32 10.73
CA ALA A 702 -17.20 9.02 10.85
C ALA A 702 -18.01 10.25 11.32
N PHE A 703 -17.50 10.97 12.33
CA PHE A 703 -18.10 12.20 12.84
C PHE A 703 -18.21 13.29 11.76
N LYS A 704 -17.15 13.47 10.95
CA LYS A 704 -17.11 14.46 9.86
C LYS A 704 -18.14 14.13 8.77
N GLU A 705 -18.36 12.85 8.51
CA GLU A 705 -19.19 12.37 7.40
C GLU A 705 -20.66 12.15 7.79
N LEU A 706 -20.99 12.23 9.08
CA LEU A 706 -22.34 12.05 9.60
C LEU A 706 -23.31 13.13 9.08
N PRO A 707 -24.47 12.77 8.50
CA PRO A 707 -25.46 13.73 7.99
C PRO A 707 -26.19 14.46 9.14
N THR A 708 -27.01 15.46 8.81
CA THR A 708 -27.67 16.35 9.79
C THR A 708 -28.54 15.62 10.82
N ASN A 709 -29.22 14.55 10.41
CA ASN A 709 -30.04 13.70 11.29
C ASN A 709 -29.39 12.32 11.54
N GLY A 710 -28.08 12.19 11.27
CA GLY A 710 -27.37 10.94 11.52
C GLY A 710 -26.91 10.83 12.97
N ALA A 711 -26.87 9.61 13.48
CA ALA A 711 -26.26 9.24 14.75
C ALA A 711 -25.03 8.34 14.53
N LEU A 712 -24.03 8.49 15.39
CA LEU A 712 -22.83 7.67 15.43
C LEU A 712 -22.97 6.61 16.54
N LEU A 713 -22.74 5.34 16.22
CA LEU A 713 -22.59 4.27 17.23
C LEU A 713 -21.11 3.94 17.43
N LEU A 714 -20.66 3.92 18.68
CA LEU A 714 -19.36 3.38 19.08
C LEU A 714 -19.57 2.14 19.93
N TYR A 715 -19.27 0.97 19.41
CA TYR A 715 -19.14 -0.26 20.18
C TYR A 715 -17.67 -0.50 20.50
N ILE A 716 -17.32 -0.56 21.79
CA ILE A 716 -15.95 -0.80 22.27
C ILE A 716 -15.96 -1.97 23.24
N SER A 717 -15.28 -3.03 22.85
CA SER A 717 -15.05 -4.23 23.65
C SER A 717 -13.57 -4.29 24.02
N ALA A 718 -13.23 -4.10 25.31
CA ALA A 718 -11.84 -3.95 25.74
C ALA A 718 -11.61 -4.20 27.23
N ASP A 719 -10.40 -4.60 27.57
CA ASP A 719 -9.93 -4.65 28.96
C ASP A 719 -9.92 -3.27 29.60
N GLY A 720 -10.42 -3.17 30.83
CA GLY A 720 -10.40 -1.95 31.61
C GLY A 720 -8.99 -1.55 32.07
N TYR A 721 -8.79 -0.24 32.19
CA TYR A 721 -7.59 0.38 32.77
C TYR A 721 -7.98 1.23 33.99
N ASP A 722 -7.35 0.99 35.15
CA ASP A 722 -7.47 1.84 36.35
C ASP A 722 -6.18 2.65 36.53
N THR A 723 -6.31 3.94 36.83
CA THR A 723 -5.17 4.83 37.12
C THR A 723 -4.51 4.55 38.47
N HIS A 724 -5.17 3.81 39.36
CA HIS A 724 -4.76 3.53 40.74
C HIS A 724 -4.49 4.79 41.59
N LEU A 725 -5.03 5.95 41.20
CA LEU A 725 -4.91 7.21 41.95
C LEU A 725 -5.67 7.12 43.29
N LYS A 726 -5.02 7.56 44.38
CA LYS A 726 -5.60 7.57 45.74
C LYS A 726 -6.76 8.56 45.90
N SER A 727 -6.74 9.65 45.14
CA SER A 727 -7.80 10.66 45.08
C SER A 727 -8.21 10.82 43.63
N LYS A 728 -9.48 10.50 43.32
CA LYS A 728 -10.06 10.60 41.98
C LYS A 728 -11.07 11.75 41.99
N VAL A 729 -10.80 12.81 41.23
CA VAL A 729 -11.65 14.02 41.20
C VAL A 729 -12.18 14.27 39.79
N ASP A 730 -11.34 14.08 38.78
CA ASP A 730 -11.71 14.28 37.39
C ASP A 730 -12.33 13.02 36.77
N HIS A 731 -13.66 13.03 36.60
CA HIS A 731 -14.41 11.95 35.94
C HIS A 731 -13.95 11.68 34.51
N ALA A 732 -13.31 12.64 33.83
CA ALA A 732 -12.87 12.47 32.46
C ALA A 732 -11.67 11.51 32.35
N TYR A 733 -10.80 11.45 33.37
CA TYR A 733 -9.49 10.82 33.25
C TYR A 733 -8.97 10.12 34.51
N ASP A 734 -9.40 10.49 35.71
CA ASP A 734 -8.84 9.94 36.96
C ASP A 734 -9.42 8.57 37.30
N PHE A 735 -10.62 8.25 36.82
CA PHE A 735 -11.29 6.98 37.11
C PHE A 735 -10.80 5.81 36.24
N GLY A 736 -9.95 6.09 35.24
CA GLY A 736 -9.46 5.09 34.31
C GLY A 736 -10.18 5.14 32.96
N GLY A 737 -9.96 4.11 32.15
CA GLY A 737 -10.45 4.03 30.79
C GLY A 737 -10.45 2.60 30.27
N LEU A 738 -10.30 2.46 28.96
CA LEU A 738 -10.21 1.18 28.26
C LEU A 738 -8.83 1.07 27.62
N LYS A 739 -8.19 -0.08 27.77
CA LYS A 739 -6.91 -0.33 27.09
C LYS A 739 -7.11 -0.32 25.58
N THR A 740 -6.10 0.17 24.87
CA THR A 740 -5.94 0.09 23.40
C THR A 740 -4.72 -0.77 23.08
N ASN A 741 -4.47 -1.07 21.81
CA ASN A 741 -3.34 -1.90 21.43
C ASN A 741 -2.01 -1.13 21.42
N ASN A 742 -0.95 -1.75 21.94
CA ASN A 742 0.42 -1.23 21.90
C ASN A 742 1.14 -1.98 20.79
N ARG A 743 1.43 -1.32 19.66
CA ARG A 743 2.16 -1.95 18.55
C ARG A 743 3.63 -2.33 18.85
N ARG A 744 4.08 -2.20 20.11
CA ARG A 744 5.33 -2.77 20.59
C ARG A 744 5.01 -4.13 21.20
N GLU A 745 5.28 -5.21 20.46
CA GLU A 745 5.55 -6.49 21.09
C GLU A 745 6.81 -6.29 21.96
N ASP A 746 6.64 -6.16 23.28
CA ASP A 746 7.76 -6.27 24.20
C ASP A 746 8.31 -7.71 24.10
N PRO A 747 9.58 -7.96 23.74
CA PRO A 747 10.13 -9.31 23.71
C PRO A 747 10.37 -9.90 25.11
N SER A 748 9.67 -9.42 26.16
CA SER A 748 10.09 -9.62 27.55
C SER A 748 9.00 -10.07 28.52
N GLU A 749 8.00 -10.81 28.05
CA GLU A 749 7.23 -11.72 28.94
C GLU A 749 7.87 -13.11 29.04
N ASN A 750 9.21 -13.17 29.11
CA ASN A 750 9.89 -14.28 29.76
C ASN A 750 10.21 -13.85 31.20
N SER A 751 9.25 -14.11 32.08
CA SER A 751 9.46 -14.08 33.53
C SER A 751 10.54 -15.10 33.88
N ASN A 752 11.79 -14.64 34.06
CA ASN A 752 12.85 -15.19 34.93
C ASN A 752 14.24 -14.64 34.56
N SER A 753 14.43 -13.32 34.60
CA SER A 753 15.78 -12.73 34.60
C SER A 753 16.00 -11.83 35.83
N PRO A 754 17.15 -11.90 36.53
CA PRO A 754 17.35 -11.25 37.84
C PRO A 754 17.52 -9.72 37.74
N ALA A 755 17.50 -9.16 36.52
CA ALA A 755 17.80 -7.75 36.27
C ALA A 755 16.64 -6.80 36.63
N ASN A 756 15.39 -7.29 36.66
CA ASN A 756 14.21 -6.46 36.97
C ASN A 756 13.94 -6.27 38.48
N THR A 757 14.71 -6.92 39.35
CA THR A 757 14.57 -6.77 40.81
C THR A 757 15.31 -5.53 41.34
N LEU A 758 16.31 -5.01 40.60
CA LEU A 758 17.08 -3.83 41.00
C LEU A 758 16.33 -2.51 40.72
N THR A 759 15.53 -2.45 39.66
CA THR A 759 14.74 -1.25 39.32
C THR A 759 13.52 -1.07 40.23
N LYS A 760 12.96 -2.16 40.77
CA LYS A 760 11.82 -2.11 41.71
C LYS A 760 12.24 -1.72 43.13
N LYS A 761 13.50 -1.92 43.51
CA LYS A 761 14.02 -1.63 44.86
C LYS A 761 14.44 -0.18 45.06
N LEU A 762 14.84 0.52 44.00
CA LEU A 762 15.23 1.95 44.04
C LEU A 762 14.05 2.92 44.14
N LEU A 763 12.81 2.45 43.96
CA LEU A 763 11.58 3.28 44.05
C LEU A 763 10.84 3.14 45.40
N SER A 764 11.31 2.31 46.33
CA SER A 764 10.60 2.01 47.58
C SER A 764 11.18 2.66 48.85
N THR A 765 12.24 3.46 48.73
CA THR A 765 12.87 4.12 49.88
C THR A 765 13.01 5.63 49.68
N SER A 766 11.89 6.34 49.72
CA SER A 766 11.88 7.76 50.09
C SER A 766 10.50 8.16 50.58
N ALA A 767 10.30 8.05 51.89
CA ALA A 767 9.20 8.67 52.60
C ALA A 767 9.47 10.18 52.73
N ALA A 768 9.02 10.97 51.75
CA ALA A 768 8.78 12.40 51.89
C ALA A 768 7.94 12.88 50.72
N ALA A 769 6.82 13.55 51.01
CA ALA A 769 5.91 14.11 50.03
C ALA A 769 6.59 15.16 49.14
N THR A 770 6.29 15.16 47.83
CA THR A 770 5.56 16.24 47.10
C THR A 770 5.64 15.96 45.58
N THR A 771 4.47 15.78 44.94
CA THR A 771 4.20 15.84 43.47
C THR A 771 5.14 15.08 42.53
N THR A 772 4.94 13.77 42.36
CA THR A 772 5.37 13.02 41.17
C THR A 772 4.25 13.00 40.14
N THR A 773 4.46 13.60 38.97
CA THR A 773 3.61 13.51 37.78
C THR A 773 3.52 12.06 37.30
N MET A 774 2.51 11.33 37.76
CA MET A 774 2.10 10.06 37.16
C MET A 774 1.47 10.38 35.80
N HIS A 775 2.22 10.18 34.72
CA HIS A 775 1.67 10.31 33.37
C HIS A 775 0.61 9.23 33.15
N LYS A 776 -0.57 9.62 32.65
CA LYS A 776 -1.67 8.70 32.28
C LYS A 776 -1.25 7.86 31.07
N ASP A 777 -1.71 6.61 31.00
CA ASP A 777 -1.32 5.67 29.94
C ASP A 777 -1.76 6.19 28.56
N VAL A 778 -0.78 6.37 27.67
CA VAL A 778 -0.97 6.85 26.29
C VAL A 778 -1.72 5.83 25.44
N HIS A 779 -1.76 4.58 25.88
CA HIS A 779 -2.43 3.50 25.19
C HIS A 779 -3.75 3.11 25.82
N SER A 780 -4.45 4.06 26.43
CA SER A 780 -5.81 3.88 26.91
C SER A 780 -6.72 4.97 26.35
N ILE A 781 -7.99 4.65 26.14
CA ILE A 781 -9.03 5.61 25.79
C ILE A 781 -9.86 5.91 27.04
N PHE A 782 -9.90 7.19 27.42
CA PHE A 782 -10.60 7.69 28.59
C PHE A 782 -11.95 8.32 28.21
N PRO A 783 -12.90 8.46 29.15
CA PRO A 783 -14.16 9.18 28.91
C PRO A 783 -13.96 10.58 28.30
N GLY A 784 -12.96 11.32 28.78
CA GLY A 784 -12.63 12.66 28.28
C GLY A 784 -12.25 12.71 26.80
N ASP A 785 -11.65 11.64 26.26
CA ASP A 785 -11.23 11.58 24.86
C ASP A 785 -12.42 11.48 23.90
N LEU A 786 -13.60 11.11 24.41
CA LEU A 786 -14.84 11.07 23.63
C LEU A 786 -15.63 12.39 23.65
N TYR A 787 -15.26 13.35 24.51
CA TYR A 787 -15.95 14.64 24.59
C TYR A 787 -15.98 15.41 23.26
N PRO A 788 -14.94 15.38 22.40
CA PRO A 788 -14.99 15.96 21.07
C PRO A 788 -16.21 15.54 20.25
N PHE A 789 -16.59 14.26 20.37
CA PHE A 789 -17.61 13.61 19.54
C PHE A 789 -19.04 13.77 20.08
N LEU A 790 -19.22 14.28 21.31
CA LEU A 790 -20.52 14.64 21.89
C LEU A 790 -21.19 15.85 21.19
N ARG A 791 -20.53 16.45 20.19
CA ARG A 791 -21.07 17.53 19.33
C ARG A 791 -22.10 17.04 18.31
N LYS A 792 -22.30 15.73 18.18
CA LYS A 792 -23.32 15.10 17.35
C LYS A 792 -23.98 13.97 18.14
N PRO A 793 -25.18 13.49 17.74
CA PRO A 793 -25.83 12.37 18.41
C PRO A 793 -24.92 11.14 18.47
N LEU A 794 -24.64 10.67 19.68
CA LEU A 794 -23.69 9.58 19.94
C LEU A 794 -24.35 8.48 20.77
N PHE A 795 -24.25 7.25 20.29
CA PHE A 795 -24.65 6.05 21.01
C PHE A 795 -23.43 5.19 21.32
N LEU A 796 -23.04 5.15 22.60
CA LEU A 796 -21.89 4.41 23.09
C LEU A 796 -22.31 3.06 23.68
N ILE A 797 -21.64 1.98 23.32
CA ILE A 797 -21.77 0.67 23.94
C ILE A 797 -20.37 0.24 24.39
N VAL A 798 -20.16 0.07 25.69
CA VAL A 798 -18.87 -0.33 26.26
C VAL A 798 -19.01 -1.70 26.91
N ASP A 799 -18.37 -2.69 26.28
CA ASP A 799 -18.17 -4.01 26.86
C ASP A 799 -16.80 -4.09 27.55
N SER A 800 -16.78 -3.82 28.85
CA SER A 800 -15.56 -3.80 29.67
C SER A 800 -15.87 -4.02 31.14
N ASN A 801 -14.94 -4.66 31.86
CA ASN A 801 -14.95 -4.71 33.32
C ASN A 801 -14.79 -3.32 33.97
N ASN A 802 -14.36 -2.29 33.23
CA ASN A 802 -14.27 -0.90 33.68
C ASN A 802 -15.24 0.04 32.93
N SER A 803 -16.32 -0.48 32.34
CA SER A 803 -17.28 0.32 31.56
C SER A 803 -17.96 1.45 32.36
N THR A 804 -18.13 1.28 33.68
CA THR A 804 -18.81 2.26 34.55
C THR A 804 -18.18 3.65 34.60
N VAL A 805 -16.90 3.79 34.21
CA VAL A 805 -16.24 5.11 34.13
C VAL A 805 -16.87 6.02 33.08
N PHE A 806 -17.58 5.45 32.11
CA PHE A 806 -18.34 6.18 31.08
C PHE A 806 -19.78 6.51 31.49
N GLN A 807 -20.19 6.24 32.74
CA GLN A 807 -21.55 6.52 33.20
C GLN A 807 -21.86 8.03 33.31
N HIS A 808 -20.87 8.83 33.67
CA HIS A 808 -21.04 10.26 33.99
C HIS A 808 -20.59 11.18 32.86
N MET A 809 -20.86 10.79 31.60
CA MET A 809 -20.51 11.61 30.43
C MET A 809 -21.31 12.94 30.44
N PRO A 810 -20.64 14.10 30.32
CA PRO A 810 -21.28 15.40 30.42
C PRO A 810 -22.04 15.75 29.12
N ASN A 811 -23.20 16.40 29.24
CA ASN A 811 -23.89 16.95 28.07
C ASN A 811 -23.38 18.37 27.74
N LEU A 812 -22.18 18.46 27.16
CA LEU A 812 -21.51 19.74 26.90
C LEU A 812 -22.08 20.52 25.71
N PHE A 813 -22.76 19.85 24.77
CA PHE A 813 -23.17 20.43 23.48
C PHE A 813 -24.68 20.36 23.21
N GLY A 814 -25.48 19.90 24.17
CA GLY A 814 -26.93 19.78 24.04
C GLY A 814 -27.39 18.71 23.04
N GLN A 815 -26.51 17.77 22.66
CA GLN A 815 -26.84 16.70 21.72
C GLN A 815 -27.26 15.43 22.45
N PRO A 816 -28.12 14.58 21.85
CA PRO A 816 -28.50 13.30 22.43
C PRO A 816 -27.29 12.39 22.62
N PHE A 817 -27.17 11.83 23.82
CA PHE A 817 -26.16 10.82 24.16
C PHE A 817 -26.82 9.66 24.89
N VAL A 818 -26.55 8.44 24.44
CA VAL A 818 -26.97 7.21 25.10
C VAL A 818 -25.74 6.35 25.34
N SER A 819 -25.63 5.75 26.52
CA SER A 819 -24.60 4.74 26.80
C SER A 819 -25.21 3.45 27.34
N LEU A 820 -24.70 2.31 26.86
CA LEU A 820 -24.94 0.98 27.41
C LEU A 820 -23.60 0.43 27.91
N LEU A 821 -23.55 0.07 29.19
CA LEU A 821 -22.33 -0.34 29.88
C LEU A 821 -22.48 -1.78 30.38
N SER A 822 -21.39 -2.54 30.45
CA SER A 822 -21.41 -3.90 31.00
C SER A 822 -22.02 -3.94 32.41
N PRO A 823 -22.82 -4.97 32.72
CA PRO A 823 -23.39 -5.11 34.05
C PRO A 823 -22.29 -5.34 35.09
N VAL A 824 -22.34 -4.58 36.20
CA VAL A 824 -21.39 -4.71 37.32
C VAL A 824 -21.63 -6.01 38.12
N LYS A 825 -22.87 -6.52 38.08
CA LYS A 825 -23.29 -7.78 38.68
C LYS A 825 -24.24 -8.48 37.72
N LEU A 826 -24.12 -9.80 37.61
CA LEU A 826 -25.11 -10.59 36.89
C LEU A 826 -26.48 -10.47 37.58
N PRO A 827 -27.60 -10.52 36.84
CA PRO A 827 -28.92 -10.60 37.45
C PRO A 827 -29.02 -11.85 38.34
N VAL A 828 -29.73 -11.75 39.47
CA VAL A 828 -29.87 -12.83 40.49
C VAL A 828 -30.30 -14.17 39.87
N THR A 829 -31.09 -14.13 38.79
CA THR A 829 -31.51 -15.29 37.97
C THR A 829 -30.36 -16.10 37.35
N PHE A 830 -29.16 -15.52 37.20
CA PHE A 830 -27.96 -16.18 36.68
C PHE A 830 -26.96 -16.58 37.78
N HIS A 831 -27.21 -16.21 39.03
CA HIS A 831 -26.38 -16.66 40.16
C HIS A 831 -26.71 -18.14 40.47
N GLY A 832 -25.71 -19.02 40.38
CA GLY A 832 -25.85 -20.46 40.73
C GLY A 832 -25.78 -21.46 39.56
N LYS A 833 -25.66 -21.00 38.29
CA LYS A 833 -25.41 -21.87 37.13
C LYS A 833 -23.90 -22.02 36.82
N THR A 834 -23.08 -22.23 37.85
CA THR A 834 -21.60 -22.37 37.75
C THR A 834 -21.14 -23.80 37.47
N ASN A 835 -21.86 -24.56 36.64
CA ASN A 835 -21.35 -25.81 36.09
C ASN A 835 -21.14 -25.63 34.58
N PHE A 836 -20.18 -24.78 34.22
CA PHE A 836 -19.45 -24.99 32.97
C PHE A 836 -18.32 -25.95 33.32
N GLU A 837 -18.61 -27.25 33.24
CA GLU A 837 -17.55 -28.24 33.15
C GLU A 837 -16.75 -27.93 31.89
N THR A 838 -15.48 -27.58 32.11
CA THR A 838 -14.48 -27.52 31.06
C THR A 838 -14.22 -28.96 30.61
N ASN A 839 -14.70 -29.30 29.40
CA ASN A 839 -14.21 -30.44 28.64
C ASN A 839 -13.48 -29.92 27.41
#